data_AF-A0A0B5FR93-F1
#
_entry.id   AF-A0A0B5FR93-F1
#
_cell.length_a   1.000
_cell.length_b   1.000
_cell.length_c   1.000
_cell.angle_alpha   90.00
_cell.angle_beta   90.00
_cell.angle_gamma   90.00
#
_symmetry.space_group_name_H-M   'P 1'
#
loop_
_entity.id
_entity.type
_entity.pdbx_description
1 polymer ?
#
loop_
_entity_poly.entity_id
_entity_poly.type
_entity_poly.pdbx_seq_one_letter_code
_entity_poly.pdbx_strand_id
1 'polypeptide(L)'
;MTQQKIDVGRYPFRRAESTPRLLTEQGEISPPLVLWINRDSFMAGGILLLDDEAPEQCFSAGSACASALGVSHFVTWCATGLDLWHCQADKPPQRIKHLEAPAPGNASAEESHQVLQHLLEELKPLSVMGAIAPENLGAFYLANLCLSPLAAAEEELTETVRSARAKTPDMPNHPARRLAQSKGMLVLARLLALMRINQIPGNVRPEKLERAIELVLSYLPGPVITALGAFPAEPPLPYASAVRFHHLFRRLGQLRWGSDSQKVGKVLEILLHYQARSLGLPCIEATEPVAEGTLLINPASPRPAGTFSEAFQEPALRALSVLLRDHLELSHAQETSTDIFSLQTRSAPRNVEGGLVLLSEKITAAEREFFRLKLRTSWPNRRLSLAPKSPRYIWEAAHITGLAADGAVIRLTLPATWLVHAYGNSFYNLITEQFSIIRLETLSRSQLCLTLEKQPDLSCETILRGPCGSRAFNWHTLRQQPRSFLNLALRAPDCVLELLQQQRLSFNYGPEAFAAPPGIERFFASRLGGYLWKSLSPGHPLPSSGQVANECRRHLVPLPDPELLQRLAALSEPDAEKIEKAIQQNLGEFSGLPAPELTPGSDESATQRSKRIREEETAQIISEVFKDGVPRFPQNYLYDIYRPELQKFEVNGTLQQTSEFLGMFELTDSSGQVIQVEGEETARALELATFSEQTLIELPTDRHLTASIVGKYLDDLNRLQQDLLHQTYSRRDKPRLARQWARRIWNSLPLPPWEELEEPFTTKRS
;
A
#
# COMPACT_ATOMS: atom_id res chain seq x y z
N MET A 1 -0.38 -28.96 17.42
CA MET A 1 -0.07 -30.07 18.33
C MET A 1 0.95 -29.67 19.41
N THR A 2 2.09 -29.05 19.05
CA THR A 2 3.03 -28.45 20.02
C THR A 2 2.36 -27.56 21.07
N GLN A 3 1.43 -26.70 20.64
CA GLN A 3 0.68 -25.81 21.54
C GLN A 3 -0.13 -26.59 22.61
N GLN A 4 -0.79 -27.69 22.24
CA GLN A 4 -1.58 -28.48 23.20
C GLN A 4 -0.72 -29.10 24.32
N LYS A 5 0.54 -29.46 24.04
CA LYS A 5 1.47 -29.98 25.06
C LYS A 5 2.07 -28.89 25.92
N ILE A 6 2.27 -27.70 25.36
CA ILE A 6 2.61 -26.50 26.14
C ILE A 6 1.47 -26.17 27.12
N ASP A 7 0.22 -26.24 26.67
CA ASP A 7 -0.96 -25.91 27.49
C ASP A 7 -1.21 -26.91 28.64
N VAL A 8 -0.86 -28.19 28.44
CA VAL A 8 -1.09 -29.28 29.41
C VAL A 8 0.14 -29.57 30.29
N GLY A 9 1.35 -29.28 29.80
CA GLY A 9 2.62 -29.61 30.47
C GLY A 9 3.17 -28.52 31.39
N ARG A 10 4.12 -28.88 32.27
CA ARG A 10 4.85 -27.91 33.12
C ARG A 10 6.12 -27.42 32.45
N TYR A 11 5.96 -26.69 31.35
CA TYR A 11 7.04 -26.08 30.58
C TYR A 11 7.09 -24.55 30.78
N PRO A 12 8.26 -23.90 30.61
CA PRO A 12 8.37 -22.44 30.67
C PRO A 12 7.78 -21.75 29.44
N PHE A 13 7.59 -22.49 28.34
CA PHE A 13 6.98 -22.00 27.12
C PHE A 13 5.48 -21.77 27.31
N ARG A 14 4.93 -20.74 26.69
CA ARG A 14 3.50 -20.40 26.69
C ARG A 14 2.89 -20.45 25.30
N ARG A 15 3.72 -20.31 24.26
CA ARG A 15 3.25 -20.27 22.87
C ARG A 15 4.27 -20.89 21.92
N ALA A 16 3.78 -21.63 20.95
CA ALA A 16 4.52 -22.05 19.77
C ALA A 16 4.05 -21.22 18.57
N GLU A 17 4.99 -20.68 17.79
CA GLU A 17 4.69 -19.92 16.57
C GLU A 17 5.42 -20.54 15.38
N SER A 18 4.68 -20.83 14.32
CA SER A 18 5.21 -21.37 13.08
C SER A 18 5.58 -20.25 12.13
N THR A 19 6.75 -20.37 11.50
CA THR A 19 7.25 -19.45 10.47
C THR A 19 7.15 -17.95 10.81
N PRO A 20 7.52 -17.50 12.03
CA PRO A 20 7.57 -16.07 12.32
C PRO A 20 8.61 -15.38 11.45
N ARG A 21 8.29 -14.19 10.94
CA ARG A 21 9.24 -13.38 10.17
C ARG A 21 10.19 -12.67 11.11
N LEU A 22 11.48 -12.99 11.03
CA LEU A 22 12.53 -12.39 11.85
C LEU A 22 13.48 -11.59 10.97
N LEU A 23 13.74 -10.34 11.35
CA LEU A 23 14.84 -9.57 10.77
C LEU A 23 16.15 -10.02 11.40
N THR A 24 17.11 -10.37 10.55
CA THR A 24 18.46 -10.78 10.95
C THR A 24 19.50 -10.05 10.11
N GLU A 25 20.78 -10.18 10.46
CA GLU A 25 21.90 -9.66 9.67
C GLU A 25 21.99 -10.26 8.26
N GLN A 26 21.40 -11.43 8.05
CA GLN A 26 21.36 -12.13 6.76
C GLN A 26 20.09 -11.80 5.95
N GLY A 27 19.27 -10.87 6.46
CA GLY A 27 17.95 -10.54 5.92
C GLY A 27 16.81 -11.17 6.71
N GLU A 28 15.65 -11.26 6.08
CA GLU A 28 14.44 -11.80 6.71
C GLU A 28 14.48 -13.34 6.66
N ILE A 29 14.49 -13.98 7.83
CA ILE A 29 14.47 -15.44 7.98
C ILE A 29 13.15 -15.83 8.64
N SER A 30 12.53 -16.91 8.18
CA SER A 30 11.31 -17.47 8.77
C SER A 30 11.59 -18.87 9.32
N PRO A 31 12.11 -19.02 10.55
CA PRO A 31 12.37 -20.34 11.11
C PRO A 31 11.07 -21.15 11.20
N PRO A 32 11.08 -22.46 10.93
CA PRO A 32 9.88 -23.29 10.95
C PRO A 32 9.08 -23.20 12.26
N LEU A 33 9.77 -23.13 13.40
CA LEU A 33 9.13 -23.09 14.71
C LEU A 33 9.94 -22.28 15.74
N VAL A 34 9.26 -21.41 16.49
CA VAL A 34 9.79 -20.70 17.66
C VAL A 34 8.94 -21.00 18.88
N LEU A 35 9.60 -21.27 20.00
CA LEU A 35 8.98 -21.49 21.30
C LEU A 35 9.16 -20.26 22.18
N TRP A 36 8.05 -19.66 22.58
CA TRP A 36 8.00 -18.42 23.34
C TRP A 36 7.76 -18.68 24.81
N ILE A 37 8.59 -18.10 25.67
CA ILE A 37 8.32 -17.95 27.12
C ILE A 37 7.28 -16.84 27.30
N ASN A 38 7.48 -15.71 26.64
CA ASN A 38 6.52 -14.62 26.58
C ASN A 38 6.63 -13.90 25.22
N ARG A 39 5.62 -14.08 24.37
CA ARG A 39 5.59 -13.51 23.02
C ARG A 39 5.51 -11.98 23.02
N ASP A 40 4.77 -11.39 23.95
CA ASP A 40 4.54 -9.94 24.02
C ASP A 40 5.79 -9.19 24.51
N SER A 41 6.63 -9.85 25.32
CA SER A 41 7.94 -9.33 25.76
C SER A 41 9.10 -9.79 24.87
N PHE A 42 8.79 -10.45 23.75
CA PHE A 42 9.76 -11.00 22.80
C PHE A 42 10.83 -11.89 23.48
N MET A 43 10.38 -12.75 24.40
CA MET A 43 11.23 -13.70 25.12
C MET A 43 11.03 -15.10 24.53
N ALA A 44 11.93 -15.49 23.62
CA ALA A 44 12.01 -16.85 23.12
C ALA A 44 12.78 -17.75 24.11
N GLY A 45 12.51 -19.05 24.04
CA GLY A 45 13.28 -20.05 24.78
C GLY A 45 13.76 -21.23 23.92
N GLY A 46 13.38 -21.28 22.64
CA GLY A 46 13.88 -22.27 21.70
C GLY A 46 13.48 -21.97 20.26
N ILE A 47 14.31 -22.43 19.32
CA ILE A 47 14.14 -22.27 17.87
C ILE A 47 14.42 -23.63 17.24
N LEU A 48 13.56 -24.05 16.32
CA LEU A 48 13.73 -25.29 15.58
C LEU A 48 13.79 -25.00 14.08
N LEU A 49 14.88 -25.46 13.47
CA LEU A 49 15.10 -25.50 12.04
C LEU A 49 14.88 -26.94 11.55
N LEU A 50 14.18 -27.06 10.43
CA LEU A 50 13.90 -28.32 9.75
C LEU A 50 14.66 -28.28 8.43
N ASP A 51 15.51 -29.27 8.18
CA ASP A 51 16.29 -29.36 6.95
C ASP A 51 16.54 -30.83 6.61
N ASP A 52 16.51 -31.16 5.32
CA ASP A 52 16.76 -32.53 4.84
C ASP A 52 18.27 -32.79 4.62
N GLU A 53 19.08 -31.72 4.61
CA GLU A 53 20.52 -31.78 4.40
C GLU A 53 21.33 -31.76 5.72
N ALA A 54 22.65 -31.66 5.62
CA ALA A 54 23.56 -31.71 6.77
C ALA A 54 23.38 -30.49 7.70
N PRO A 55 23.48 -30.65 9.03
CA PRO A 55 23.17 -29.59 10.00
C PRO A 55 24.04 -28.34 9.85
N GLU A 56 25.26 -28.48 9.29
CA GLU A 56 26.18 -27.37 9.04
C GLU A 56 25.59 -26.30 8.10
N GLN A 57 24.70 -26.68 7.18
CA GLN A 57 24.05 -25.73 6.26
C GLN A 57 23.10 -24.78 7.00
N CYS A 58 22.52 -25.25 8.10
CA CYS A 58 21.64 -24.48 8.96
C CYS A 58 22.38 -23.58 9.96
N PHE A 59 23.70 -23.70 10.12
CA PHE A 59 24.43 -22.97 11.18
C PHE A 59 24.35 -21.46 11.05
N SER A 60 24.44 -20.97 9.81
CA SER A 60 24.34 -19.55 9.48
C SER A 60 22.97 -19.00 9.88
N ALA A 61 21.90 -19.64 9.40
CA ALA A 61 20.53 -19.23 9.68
C ALA A 61 20.15 -19.41 11.16
N GLY A 62 20.59 -20.51 11.78
CA GLY A 62 20.36 -20.82 13.19
C GLY A 62 20.99 -19.81 14.13
N SER A 63 22.25 -19.44 13.89
CA SER A 63 22.95 -18.43 14.69
C SER A 63 22.32 -17.05 14.53
N ALA A 64 21.95 -16.67 13.29
CA ALA A 64 21.27 -15.42 13.01
C ALA A 64 19.90 -15.32 13.70
N CYS A 65 19.11 -16.40 13.68
CA CYS A 65 17.82 -16.48 14.38
C CYS A 65 17.99 -16.43 15.90
N ALA A 66 18.97 -17.16 16.44
CA ALA A 66 19.26 -17.18 17.88
C ALA A 66 19.62 -15.78 18.40
N SER A 67 20.52 -15.09 17.69
CA SER A 67 20.88 -13.69 17.97
C SER A 67 19.67 -12.75 17.90
N ALA A 68 18.86 -12.85 16.83
CA ALA A 68 17.66 -12.03 16.65
C ALA A 68 16.56 -12.29 17.69
N LEU A 69 16.56 -13.45 18.34
CA LEU A 69 15.59 -13.84 19.38
C LEU A 69 16.14 -13.73 20.82
N GLY A 70 17.41 -13.34 20.97
CA GLY A 70 18.03 -13.15 22.29
C GLY A 70 18.31 -14.46 23.02
N VAL A 71 18.56 -15.54 22.27
CA VAL A 71 18.93 -16.86 22.81
C VAL A 71 20.30 -17.28 22.29
N SER A 72 21.04 -18.07 23.06
CA SER A 72 22.36 -18.57 22.69
C SER A 72 22.34 -20.00 22.15
N HIS A 73 21.19 -20.47 21.66
CA HIS A 73 21.02 -21.83 21.16
C HIS A 73 19.95 -21.92 20.07
N PHE A 74 20.08 -22.95 19.23
CA PHE A 74 19.06 -23.37 18.27
C PHE A 74 19.08 -24.89 18.13
N VAL A 75 18.05 -25.41 17.48
CA VAL A 75 17.85 -26.84 17.26
C VAL A 75 17.73 -27.10 15.77
N THR A 76 18.40 -28.14 15.27
CA THR A 76 18.22 -28.67 13.92
C THR A 76 17.57 -30.04 14.01
N TRP A 77 16.57 -30.29 13.19
CA TRP A 77 16.02 -31.63 12.98
C TRP A 77 16.24 -32.03 11.54
N CYS A 78 17.17 -32.98 11.36
CA CYS A 78 17.64 -33.46 10.07
C CYS A 78 17.39 -34.97 9.93
N ALA A 79 17.79 -35.54 8.78
CA ALA A 79 17.67 -36.98 8.53
C ALA A 79 18.42 -37.85 9.56
N THR A 80 19.49 -37.33 10.16
CA THR A 80 20.33 -38.01 11.15
C THR A 80 19.79 -37.93 12.58
N GLY A 81 18.74 -37.15 12.83
CA GLY A 81 18.18 -36.92 14.16
C GLY A 81 18.11 -35.44 14.51
N LEU A 82 18.03 -35.16 15.81
CA LEU A 82 17.87 -33.80 16.34
C LEU A 82 19.10 -33.38 17.12
N ASP A 83 19.72 -32.26 16.71
CA ASP A 83 20.89 -31.70 17.38
C ASP A 83 20.57 -30.34 18.02
N LEU A 84 21.03 -30.17 19.25
CA LEU A 84 20.97 -28.91 19.98
C LEU A 84 22.35 -28.24 19.90
N TRP A 85 22.36 -26.98 19.47
CA TRP A 85 23.58 -26.22 19.22
C TRP A 85 23.66 -25.01 20.13
N HIS A 86 24.86 -24.71 20.62
CA HIS A 86 25.19 -23.48 21.33
C HIS A 86 25.87 -22.49 20.39
N CYS A 87 25.38 -21.25 20.38
CA CYS A 87 25.97 -20.14 19.63
C CYS A 87 26.91 -19.34 20.53
N GLN A 88 28.12 -19.12 20.04
CA GLN A 88 29.05 -18.13 20.59
C GLN A 88 29.43 -17.15 19.48
N ALA A 89 29.64 -15.88 19.84
CA ALA A 89 30.11 -14.89 18.89
C ALA A 89 31.44 -15.34 18.25
N ASP A 90 31.55 -15.14 16.94
CA ASP A 90 32.75 -15.39 16.13
C ASP A 90 33.27 -16.84 16.14
N LYS A 91 32.44 -17.81 16.53
CA LYS A 91 32.78 -19.24 16.55
C LYS A 91 31.69 -20.07 15.88
N PRO A 92 32.05 -21.20 15.24
CA PRO A 92 31.05 -22.12 14.73
C PRO A 92 30.20 -22.67 15.89
N PRO A 93 28.89 -22.92 15.66
CA PRO A 93 28.01 -23.51 16.66
C PRO A 93 28.57 -24.82 17.23
N GLN A 94 28.49 -24.97 18.55
CA GLN A 94 28.98 -26.16 19.23
C GLN A 94 27.82 -27.07 19.62
N ARG A 95 27.92 -28.36 19.29
CA ARG A 95 26.87 -29.31 19.65
C ARG A 95 26.83 -29.51 21.16
N ILE A 96 25.67 -29.22 21.76
CA ILE A 96 25.37 -29.47 23.17
C ILE A 96 24.95 -30.92 23.35
N LYS A 97 24.01 -31.38 22.52
CA LYS A 97 23.37 -32.70 22.65
C LYS A 97 22.82 -33.17 21.32
N HIS A 98 22.82 -34.49 21.12
CA HIS A 98 22.16 -35.18 20.03
C HIS A 98 21.03 -36.05 20.59
N LEU A 99 19.88 -36.05 19.93
CA LEU A 99 18.71 -36.88 20.23
C LEU A 99 18.39 -37.73 19.00
N GLU A 100 18.27 -39.03 19.21
CA GLU A 100 17.82 -39.94 18.15
C GLU A 100 16.36 -39.62 17.81
N ALA A 101 16.10 -39.30 16.54
CA ALA A 101 14.78 -38.99 16.04
C ALA A 101 14.65 -39.45 14.58
N PRO A 102 13.47 -39.97 14.17
CA PRO A 102 13.20 -40.23 12.76
C PRO A 102 13.31 -38.94 11.94
N ALA A 103 13.69 -39.08 10.67
CA ALA A 103 13.74 -37.96 9.73
C ALA A 103 12.37 -37.24 9.68
N PRO A 104 12.34 -35.90 9.55
CA PRO A 104 11.12 -35.11 9.68
C PRO A 104 10.02 -35.49 8.66
N GLY A 105 10.38 -36.04 7.50
CA GLY A 105 9.44 -36.54 6.48
C GLY A 105 8.98 -38.00 6.65
N ASN A 106 9.66 -38.80 7.48
CA ASN A 106 9.41 -40.24 7.65
C ASN A 106 8.81 -40.61 9.01
N ALA A 107 8.73 -39.67 9.94
CA ALA A 107 8.19 -39.88 11.27
C ALA A 107 6.66 -40.00 11.23
N SER A 108 6.10 -41.00 11.91
CA SER A 108 4.67 -41.01 12.21
C SER A 108 4.29 -39.84 13.11
N ALA A 109 3.00 -39.50 13.17
CA ALA A 109 2.51 -38.44 14.03
C ALA A 109 2.83 -38.69 15.52
N GLU A 110 2.81 -39.95 15.95
CA GLU A 110 3.09 -40.35 17.34
C GLU A 110 4.59 -40.30 17.67
N GLU A 111 5.46 -40.71 16.75
CA GLU A 111 6.91 -40.58 16.92
C GLU A 111 7.34 -39.11 16.93
N SER A 112 6.82 -38.30 16.00
CA SER A 112 7.03 -36.85 15.99
C SER A 112 6.60 -36.21 17.32
N HIS A 113 5.52 -36.72 17.91
CA HIS A 113 5.02 -36.28 19.20
C HIS A 113 6.00 -36.58 20.32
N GLN A 114 6.53 -37.80 20.38
CA GLN A 114 7.49 -38.22 21.41
C GLN A 114 8.80 -37.44 21.31
N VAL A 115 9.33 -37.26 20.09
CA VAL A 115 10.54 -36.45 19.82
C VAL A 115 10.36 -35.02 20.31
N LEU A 116 9.24 -34.38 19.96
CA LEU A 116 8.95 -33.02 20.37
C LEU A 116 8.80 -32.90 21.90
N GLN A 117 8.18 -33.89 22.55
CA GLN A 117 8.07 -33.91 24.01
C GLN A 117 9.44 -34.01 24.67
N HIS A 118 10.33 -34.86 24.15
CA HIS A 118 11.69 -34.97 24.64
C HIS A 118 12.46 -33.65 24.42
N LEU A 119 12.30 -33.03 23.25
CA LEU A 119 12.87 -31.72 22.95
C LEU A 119 12.44 -30.63 23.95
N LEU A 120 11.15 -30.58 24.31
CA LEU A 120 10.65 -29.58 25.25
C LEU A 120 11.26 -29.73 26.65
N GLU A 121 11.53 -30.96 27.10
CA GLU A 121 12.23 -31.21 28.37
C GLU A 121 13.70 -30.77 28.29
N GLU A 122 14.38 -31.00 27.17
CA GLU A 122 15.77 -30.55 26.97
C GLU A 122 15.89 -29.03 26.84
N LEU A 123 14.91 -28.37 26.22
CA LEU A 123 14.90 -26.91 26.08
C LEU A 123 14.50 -26.18 27.35
N LYS A 124 13.86 -26.85 28.31
CA LYS A 124 13.44 -26.25 29.58
C LYS A 124 14.59 -25.59 30.37
N PRO A 125 15.71 -26.29 30.68
CA PRO A 125 16.86 -25.65 31.33
C PRO A 125 17.53 -24.61 30.43
N LEU A 126 17.60 -24.86 29.11
CA LEU A 126 18.22 -23.95 28.15
C LEU A 126 17.43 -22.65 27.96
N SER A 127 16.11 -22.65 28.14
CA SER A 127 15.29 -21.44 28.06
C SER A 127 15.63 -20.40 29.12
N VAL A 128 16.29 -20.82 30.21
CA VAL A 128 16.77 -19.93 31.28
C VAL A 128 18.26 -19.67 31.12
N MET A 129 19.08 -20.72 30.96
CA MET A 129 20.53 -20.59 30.88
C MET A 129 21.03 -19.99 29.56
N GLY A 130 20.29 -20.20 28.47
CA GLY A 130 20.61 -19.70 27.15
C GLY A 130 20.02 -18.32 26.84
N ALA A 131 19.38 -17.66 27.80
CA ALA A 131 18.89 -16.29 27.61
C ALA A 131 20.06 -15.30 27.60
N ILE A 132 20.14 -14.47 26.57
CA ILE A 132 21.18 -13.44 26.46
C ILE A 132 20.88 -12.28 27.42
N ALA A 133 21.90 -11.86 28.17
CA ALA A 133 21.79 -10.74 29.11
C ALA A 133 21.45 -9.42 28.37
N PRO A 134 20.67 -8.49 28.99
CA PRO A 134 20.19 -7.27 28.33
C PRO A 134 21.27 -6.44 27.63
N GLU A 135 22.43 -6.28 28.26
CA GLU A 135 23.60 -5.57 27.74
C GLU A 135 24.14 -6.18 26.43
N ASN A 136 24.01 -7.49 26.27
CA ASN A 136 24.55 -8.27 25.14
C ASN A 136 23.52 -8.51 24.04
N LEU A 137 22.26 -8.07 24.20
CA LEU A 137 21.25 -8.18 23.15
C LEU A 137 21.64 -7.33 21.94
N GLY A 138 21.57 -7.91 20.75
CA GLY A 138 21.90 -7.25 19.49
C GLY A 138 20.81 -6.28 19.00
N ALA A 139 21.16 -5.45 18.00
CA ALA A 139 20.24 -4.49 17.40
C ALA A 139 19.02 -5.18 16.73
N PHE A 140 19.22 -6.34 16.11
CA PHE A 140 18.13 -7.11 15.50
C PHE A 140 17.10 -7.62 16.51
N TYR A 141 17.53 -7.99 17.73
CA TYR A 141 16.60 -8.35 18.80
C TYR A 141 15.70 -7.17 19.17
N LEU A 142 16.28 -5.99 19.39
CA LEU A 142 15.53 -4.78 19.73
C LEU A 142 14.62 -4.33 18.60
N ALA A 143 15.06 -4.43 17.34
CA ALA A 143 14.23 -4.12 16.18
C ALA A 143 13.03 -5.05 16.07
N ASN A 144 13.21 -6.37 16.21
CA ASN A 144 12.10 -7.33 16.18
C ASN A 144 11.15 -7.15 17.38
N LEU A 145 11.69 -6.83 18.57
CA LEU A 145 10.88 -6.45 19.74
C LEU A 145 10.00 -5.23 19.45
N CYS A 146 10.51 -4.22 18.73
CA CYS A 146 9.74 -3.04 18.32
C CYS A 146 8.68 -3.35 17.24
N LEU A 147 9.00 -4.21 16.27
CA LEU A 147 8.10 -4.56 15.16
C LEU A 147 6.99 -5.54 15.58
N SER A 148 7.21 -6.33 16.61
CA SER A 148 6.24 -7.31 17.10
C SER A 148 4.90 -6.69 17.53
N PRO A 149 4.87 -5.66 18.41
CA PRO A 149 3.64 -4.94 18.77
C PRO A 149 2.97 -4.26 17.58
N LEU A 150 3.74 -3.78 16.59
CA LEU A 150 3.21 -3.18 15.38
C LEU A 150 2.40 -4.18 14.55
N ALA A 151 2.95 -5.37 14.32
CA ALA A 151 2.26 -6.43 13.61
C ALA A 151 0.98 -6.89 14.37
N ALA A 152 1.05 -6.97 15.70
CA ALA A 152 -0.08 -7.35 16.53
C ALA A 152 -1.18 -6.29 16.61
N ALA A 153 -0.85 -5.01 16.41
CA ALA A 153 -1.80 -3.89 16.43
C ALA A 153 -2.44 -3.60 15.06
N GLU A 154 -2.00 -4.27 13.98
CA GLU A 154 -2.36 -3.91 12.61
C GLU A 154 -3.86 -3.92 12.36
N GLU A 155 -4.58 -4.95 12.83
CA GLU A 155 -6.02 -5.10 12.63
C GLU A 155 -6.81 -4.00 13.37
N GLU A 156 -6.49 -3.79 14.65
CA GLU A 156 -7.12 -2.77 15.52
C GLU A 156 -6.93 -1.35 14.95
N LEU A 157 -5.71 -1.05 14.48
CA LEU A 157 -5.39 0.22 13.83
C LEU A 157 -6.10 0.36 12.48
N THR A 158 -6.18 -0.71 11.70
CA THR A 158 -6.87 -0.71 10.40
C THR A 158 -8.35 -0.43 10.58
N GLU A 159 -8.99 -1.05 11.56
CA GLU A 159 -10.38 -0.78 11.86
C GLU A 159 -10.59 0.65 12.35
N THR A 160 -9.72 1.16 13.21
CA THR A 160 -9.78 2.55 13.67
C THR A 160 -9.67 3.54 12.50
N VAL A 161 -8.79 3.28 11.53
CA VAL A 161 -8.70 4.08 10.30
C VAL A 161 -10.00 4.02 9.49
N ARG A 162 -10.61 2.83 9.35
CA ARG A 162 -11.88 2.66 8.62
C ARG A 162 -13.01 3.44 9.31
N SER A 163 -13.13 3.35 10.63
CA SER A 163 -14.12 4.09 11.42
C SER A 163 -13.85 5.61 11.38
N ALA A 164 -12.59 6.05 11.46
CA ALA A 164 -12.24 7.47 11.40
C ALA A 164 -12.53 8.08 10.01
N ARG A 165 -12.44 7.28 8.94
CA ARG A 165 -12.82 7.72 7.58
C ARG A 165 -14.31 7.97 7.42
N ALA A 166 -15.15 7.20 8.11
CA ALA A 166 -16.59 7.45 8.13
C ALA A 166 -16.91 8.84 8.70
N LYS A 167 -16.07 9.34 9.61
CA LYS A 167 -16.24 10.63 10.32
C LYS A 167 -15.49 11.79 9.67
N THR A 168 -14.44 11.52 8.88
CA THR A 168 -13.52 12.53 8.34
C THR A 168 -13.45 12.41 6.81
N PRO A 169 -14.23 13.19 6.05
CA PRO A 169 -14.28 13.07 4.59
C PRO A 169 -12.97 13.44 3.89
N ASP A 170 -12.11 14.25 4.53
CA ASP A 170 -10.83 14.71 3.98
C ASP A 170 -9.65 13.75 4.22
N MET A 171 -9.90 12.55 4.75
CA MET A 171 -8.82 11.61 5.00
C MET A 171 -8.14 11.15 3.69
N PRO A 172 -6.81 10.94 3.68
CA PRO A 172 -6.09 10.47 2.50
C PRO A 172 -6.69 9.18 1.92
N ASN A 173 -6.86 9.14 0.60
CA ASN A 173 -7.45 8.00 -0.14
C ASN A 173 -6.47 6.83 -0.34
N HIS A 174 -5.64 6.54 0.67
CA HIS A 174 -4.75 5.38 0.71
C HIS A 174 -5.49 4.12 1.18
N PRO A 175 -4.94 2.90 1.04
CA PRO A 175 -5.50 1.71 1.71
C PRO A 175 -5.48 1.89 3.24
N ALA A 176 -6.55 1.48 3.94
CA ALA A 176 -6.66 1.67 5.40
C ALA A 176 -5.51 1.02 6.16
N ARG A 177 -5.15 -0.20 5.76
CA ARG A 177 -3.99 -0.96 6.29
C ARG A 177 -2.69 -0.16 6.25
N ARG A 178 -2.45 0.60 5.18
CA ARG A 178 -1.23 1.41 5.05
C ARG A 178 -1.22 2.57 6.04
N LEU A 179 -2.32 3.32 6.16
CA LEU A 179 -2.41 4.40 7.14
C LEU A 179 -2.27 3.87 8.57
N ALA A 180 -2.81 2.68 8.84
CA ALA A 180 -2.66 1.98 10.12
C ALA A 180 -1.19 1.63 10.40
N GLN A 181 -0.48 1.04 9.44
CA GLN A 181 0.96 0.76 9.56
C GLN A 181 1.78 2.04 9.77
N SER A 182 1.47 3.10 9.03
CA SER A 182 2.10 4.42 9.21
C SER A 182 1.87 4.98 10.61
N LYS A 183 0.62 4.94 11.08
CA LYS A 183 0.24 5.39 12.42
C LYS A 183 1.02 4.62 13.49
N GLY A 184 1.03 3.30 13.40
CA GLY A 184 1.77 2.46 14.33
C GLY A 184 3.26 2.82 14.35
N MET A 185 3.89 2.90 13.18
CA MET A 185 5.32 3.20 13.06
C MET A 185 5.65 4.61 13.56
N LEU A 186 4.77 5.59 13.33
CA LEU A 186 4.93 6.95 13.84
C LEU A 186 4.82 6.99 15.38
N VAL A 187 3.88 6.25 15.97
CA VAL A 187 3.78 6.10 17.44
C VAL A 187 5.05 5.44 18.00
N LEU A 188 5.57 4.40 17.35
CA LEU A 188 6.83 3.78 17.72
C LEU A 188 7.99 4.79 17.66
N ALA A 189 8.13 5.54 16.57
CA ALA A 189 9.19 6.53 16.41
C ALA A 189 9.12 7.63 17.49
N ARG A 190 7.91 8.09 17.82
CA ARG A 190 7.66 9.05 18.93
C ARG A 190 8.11 8.47 20.27
N LEU A 191 7.76 7.21 20.56
CA LEU A 191 8.18 6.52 21.79
C LEU A 191 9.71 6.42 21.88
N LEU A 192 10.37 5.96 20.82
CA LEU A 192 11.82 5.84 20.79
C LEU A 192 12.52 7.20 20.96
N ALA A 193 12.06 8.25 20.27
CA ALA A 193 12.61 9.59 20.39
C ALA A 193 12.54 10.12 21.84
N LEU A 194 11.37 9.99 22.47
CA LEU A 194 11.13 10.48 23.82
C LEU A 194 11.80 9.63 24.90
N MET A 195 11.92 8.32 24.68
CA MET A 195 12.68 7.44 25.57
C MET A 195 14.17 7.77 25.56
N ARG A 196 14.75 8.14 24.41
CA ARG A 196 16.16 8.49 24.30
C ARG A 196 16.53 9.70 25.16
N ILE A 197 15.60 10.65 25.29
CA ILE A 197 15.77 11.84 26.14
C ILE A 197 15.15 11.70 27.54
N ASN A 198 14.67 10.49 27.91
CA ASN A 198 14.03 10.17 29.19
C ASN A 198 12.86 11.10 29.58
N GLN A 199 12.07 11.55 28.61
CA GLN A 199 10.97 12.51 28.85
C GLN A 199 9.58 11.89 29.06
N ILE A 200 9.41 10.57 28.86
CA ILE A 200 8.12 9.91 29.14
C ILE A 200 8.03 9.58 30.63
N PRO A 201 7.01 10.07 31.36
CA PRO A 201 6.85 9.75 32.77
C PRO A 201 6.70 8.23 33.01
N GLY A 202 7.44 7.72 33.99
CA GLY A 202 7.40 6.30 34.36
C GLY A 202 6.07 5.81 34.95
N ASN A 203 5.06 6.65 35.09
CA ASN A 203 3.72 6.32 35.61
C ASN A 203 2.59 6.53 34.58
N VAL A 204 2.93 6.79 33.31
CA VAL A 204 1.93 6.88 32.22
C VAL A 204 1.11 5.60 32.20
N ARG A 205 -0.22 5.76 32.11
CA ARG A 205 -1.16 4.64 31.91
C ARG A 205 -1.42 4.45 30.41
N PRO A 206 -1.75 3.24 29.94
CA PRO A 206 -1.99 2.97 28.53
C PRO A 206 -2.99 3.94 27.88
N GLU A 207 -4.11 4.25 28.55
CA GLU A 207 -5.18 5.12 28.02
C GLU A 207 -4.70 6.55 27.76
N LYS A 208 -3.64 6.97 28.46
CA LYS A 208 -3.07 8.33 28.38
C LYS A 208 -1.78 8.37 27.58
N LEU A 209 -1.37 7.26 26.95
CA LEU A 209 -0.07 7.15 26.29
C LEU A 209 0.09 8.17 25.16
N GLU A 210 -0.87 8.21 24.23
CA GLU A 210 -0.84 9.14 23.09
C GLU A 210 -0.85 10.60 23.56
N ARG A 211 -1.72 10.94 24.51
CA ARG A 211 -1.76 12.28 25.09
C ARG A 211 -0.47 12.65 25.82
N ALA A 212 0.13 11.71 26.53
CA ALA A 212 1.41 11.92 27.20
C ALA A 212 2.51 12.22 26.18
N ILE A 213 2.58 11.45 25.08
CA ILE A 213 3.51 11.69 23.97
C ILE A 213 3.33 13.11 23.44
N GLU A 214 2.11 13.51 23.06
CA GLU A 214 1.83 14.86 22.52
C GLU A 214 2.34 15.99 23.41
N LEU A 215 2.14 15.88 24.72
CA LEU A 215 2.54 16.90 25.69
C LEU A 215 4.05 17.06 25.82
N VAL A 216 4.82 16.00 25.56
CA VAL A 216 6.27 16.00 25.74
C VAL A 216 7.04 16.05 24.41
N LEU A 217 6.36 15.98 23.26
CA LEU A 217 7.02 16.11 21.95
C LEU A 217 7.76 17.44 21.82
N SER A 218 7.27 18.52 22.43
CA SER A 218 7.89 19.85 22.39
C SER A 218 9.28 19.93 23.04
N TYR A 219 9.71 18.91 23.80
CA TYR A 219 11.06 18.83 24.36
C TYR A 219 12.12 18.33 23.36
N LEU A 220 11.71 17.86 22.18
CA LEU A 220 12.62 17.41 21.13
C LEU A 220 13.19 18.59 20.31
N PRO A 221 14.29 18.40 19.57
CA PRO A 221 14.79 19.42 18.64
C PRO A 221 13.76 19.79 17.56
N GLY A 222 13.76 21.03 17.09
CA GLY A 222 12.78 21.56 16.12
C GLY A 222 12.55 20.69 14.86
N PRO A 223 13.61 20.23 14.16
CA PRO A 223 13.46 19.34 13.00
C PRO A 223 12.75 18.03 13.36
N VAL A 224 13.08 17.47 14.53
CA VAL A 224 12.51 16.22 15.05
C VAL A 224 11.04 16.42 15.46
N ILE A 225 10.70 17.52 16.12
CA ILE A 225 9.30 17.90 16.43
C ILE A 225 8.48 17.91 15.14
N THR A 226 8.98 18.60 14.11
CA THR A 226 8.23 18.77 12.85
C THR A 226 8.04 17.44 12.11
N ALA A 227 9.00 16.52 12.22
CA ALA A 227 8.92 15.20 11.60
C ALA A 227 8.01 14.22 12.37
N LEU A 228 7.99 14.30 13.70
CA LEU A 228 7.19 13.45 14.58
C LEU A 228 5.81 14.03 14.89
N GLY A 229 5.53 15.27 14.50
CA GLY A 229 4.27 15.95 14.76
C GLY A 229 3.05 15.21 14.18
N ALA A 230 1.86 15.63 14.61
CA ALA A 230 0.63 15.09 14.06
C ALA A 230 0.43 15.54 12.61
N PHE A 231 -0.17 14.69 11.78
CA PHE A 231 -0.53 15.04 10.40
C PHE A 231 -2.05 15.21 10.23
N PRO A 232 -2.50 16.00 9.24
CA PRO A 232 -3.93 16.19 8.98
C PRO A 232 -4.64 14.84 8.80
N ALA A 233 -5.70 14.62 9.57
CA ALA A 233 -6.48 13.38 9.59
C ALA A 233 -5.71 12.13 10.08
N GLU A 234 -4.72 12.31 10.98
CA GLU A 234 -4.12 11.20 11.73
C GLU A 234 -5.20 10.50 12.60
N PRO A 235 -5.40 9.17 12.47
CA PRO A 235 -6.36 8.44 13.30
C PRO A 235 -5.90 8.40 14.77
N PRO A 236 -6.81 8.34 15.76
CA PRO A 236 -6.44 8.16 17.16
C PRO A 236 -5.82 6.78 17.39
N LEU A 237 -5.02 6.63 18.45
CA LEU A 237 -4.49 5.33 18.87
C LEU A 237 -5.56 4.57 19.67
N PRO A 238 -6.08 3.42 19.17
CA PRO A 238 -7.07 2.65 19.91
C PRO A 238 -6.47 2.05 21.18
N TYR A 239 -7.32 1.85 22.21
CA TYR A 239 -6.89 1.42 23.54
C TYR A 239 -6.07 0.12 23.53
N ALA A 240 -6.53 -0.90 22.79
CA ALA A 240 -5.83 -2.19 22.71
C ALA A 240 -4.41 -2.03 22.15
N SER A 241 -4.23 -1.20 21.13
CA SER A 241 -2.91 -0.87 20.59
C SER A 241 -2.09 -0.03 21.55
N ALA A 242 -2.70 0.91 22.27
CA ALA A 242 -2.03 1.71 23.30
C ALA A 242 -1.45 0.84 24.44
N VAL A 243 -2.17 -0.21 24.86
CA VAL A 243 -1.67 -1.22 25.82
C VAL A 243 -0.43 -1.93 25.28
N ARG A 244 -0.43 -2.35 24.01
CA ARG A 244 0.73 -3.02 23.39
C ARG A 244 1.95 -2.12 23.33
N PHE A 245 1.78 -0.87 22.89
CA PHE A 245 2.88 0.11 22.86
C PHE A 245 3.36 0.50 24.26
N HIS A 246 2.46 0.53 25.25
CA HIS A 246 2.84 0.75 26.64
C HIS A 246 3.70 -0.40 27.20
N HIS A 247 3.32 -1.65 26.92
CA HIS A 247 4.14 -2.80 27.29
C HIS A 247 5.52 -2.78 26.62
N LEU A 248 5.57 -2.40 25.33
CA LEU A 248 6.83 -2.18 24.61
C LEU A 248 7.69 -1.12 25.31
N PHE A 249 7.12 0.05 25.62
CA PHE A 249 7.81 1.13 26.32
C PHE A 249 8.41 0.65 27.65
N ARG A 250 7.65 -0.11 28.45
CA ARG A 250 8.14 -0.70 29.71
C ARG A 250 9.28 -1.68 29.47
N ARG A 251 9.14 -2.56 28.48
CA ARG A 251 10.13 -3.58 28.16
C ARG A 251 11.45 -2.96 27.68
N LEU A 252 11.39 -1.98 26.78
CA LEU A 252 12.56 -1.23 26.31
C LEU A 252 13.24 -0.48 27.47
N GLY A 253 12.46 0.04 28.43
CA GLY A 253 12.99 0.65 29.65
C GLY A 253 13.76 -0.35 30.53
N GLN A 254 13.21 -1.55 30.73
CA GLN A 254 13.88 -2.63 31.48
C GLN A 254 15.17 -3.08 30.81
N LEU A 255 15.18 -3.16 29.48
CA LEU A 255 16.33 -3.54 28.68
C LEU A 255 17.36 -2.40 28.51
N ARG A 256 17.07 -1.20 29.04
CA ARG A 256 17.92 -0.01 28.91
C ARG A 256 18.33 0.23 27.45
N TRP A 257 17.37 0.15 26.53
CA TRP A 257 17.63 0.16 25.08
C TRP A 257 18.50 1.35 24.61
N GLY A 258 18.40 2.51 25.28
CA GLY A 258 19.16 3.72 24.98
C GLY A 258 20.56 3.80 25.61
N SER A 259 21.04 2.75 26.27
CA SER A 259 22.35 2.75 26.96
C SER A 259 23.55 2.68 26.01
N ASP A 260 23.36 2.12 24.81
CA ASP A 260 24.38 1.99 23.78
C ASP A 260 23.98 2.79 22.54
N SER A 261 24.69 3.90 22.29
CA SER A 261 24.39 4.81 21.19
C SER A 261 24.55 4.16 19.81
N GLN A 262 25.54 3.28 19.62
CA GLN A 262 25.74 2.60 18.33
C GLN A 262 24.59 1.64 18.06
N LYS A 263 24.17 0.89 19.09
CA LYS A 263 23.03 -0.03 19.02
C LYS A 263 21.73 0.71 18.69
N VAL A 264 21.49 1.87 19.30
CA VAL A 264 20.33 2.73 18.99
C VAL A 264 20.33 3.15 17.52
N GLY A 265 21.47 3.63 17.01
CA GLY A 265 21.61 4.00 15.60
C GLY A 265 21.27 2.85 14.67
N LYS A 266 21.79 1.64 14.97
CA LYS A 266 21.52 0.45 14.14
C LYS A 266 20.06 0.01 14.21
N VAL A 267 19.40 0.11 15.37
CA VAL A 267 17.95 -0.18 15.49
C VAL A 267 17.13 0.77 14.62
N LEU A 268 17.42 2.07 14.68
CA LEU A 268 16.71 3.07 13.87
C LEU A 268 16.92 2.85 12.37
N GLU A 269 18.14 2.47 11.96
CA GLU A 269 18.47 2.10 10.58
C GLU A 269 17.66 0.86 10.12
N ILE A 270 17.60 -0.20 10.94
CA ILE A 270 16.81 -1.41 10.63
C ILE A 270 15.32 -1.05 10.48
N LEU A 271 14.77 -0.22 11.37
CA LEU A 271 13.38 0.21 11.28
C LEU A 271 13.11 1.08 10.04
N LEU A 272 14.05 1.97 9.67
CA LEU A 272 13.96 2.78 8.46
C LEU A 272 13.96 1.89 7.20
N HIS A 273 14.89 0.93 7.12
CA HIS A 273 14.95 -0.03 6.02
C HIS A 273 13.68 -0.90 5.93
N TYR A 274 13.16 -1.36 7.08
CA TYR A 274 11.90 -2.10 7.14
C TYR A 274 10.74 -1.26 6.57
N GLN A 275 10.63 0.00 6.98
CA GLN A 275 9.59 0.91 6.50
C GLN A 275 9.77 1.25 5.01
N ALA A 276 10.98 1.45 4.53
CA ALA A 276 11.25 1.70 3.11
C ALA A 276 10.87 0.48 2.27
N ARG A 277 11.25 -0.73 2.71
CA ARG A 277 10.93 -1.99 2.02
C ARG A 277 9.42 -2.27 1.97
N SER A 278 8.68 -1.97 3.03
CA SER A 278 7.22 -2.13 3.06
C SER A 278 6.50 -1.21 2.06
N LEU A 279 7.12 -0.07 1.73
CA LEU A 279 6.66 0.87 0.69
C LEU A 279 7.16 0.50 -0.72
N GLY A 280 7.96 -0.56 -0.84
CA GLY A 280 8.62 -0.93 -2.09
C GLY A 280 9.59 0.17 -2.55
N LEU A 281 10.38 0.72 -1.63
CA LEU A 281 11.51 1.58 -1.94
C LEU A 281 12.81 0.77 -1.86
N PRO A 282 13.79 1.03 -2.74
CA PRO A 282 15.09 0.37 -2.65
C PRO A 282 15.84 0.90 -1.42
N CYS A 283 16.46 0.00 -0.66
CA CYS A 283 17.42 0.36 0.38
C CYS A 283 18.81 0.25 -0.23
N ILE A 284 19.32 1.38 -0.74
CA ILE A 284 20.69 1.46 -1.24
C ILE A 284 21.52 2.09 -0.14
N GLU A 285 22.47 1.33 0.39
CA GLU A 285 23.50 1.90 1.27
C GLU A 285 24.34 2.86 0.44
N ALA A 286 24.18 4.15 0.69
CA ALA A 286 24.93 5.20 0.03
C ALA A 286 25.83 5.86 1.07
N THR A 287 27.12 5.58 0.99
CA THR A 287 28.16 6.17 1.85
C THR A 287 28.65 7.52 1.33
N GLU A 288 28.36 7.83 0.07
CA GLU A 288 28.76 9.07 -0.58
C GLU A 288 28.00 10.27 0.01
N PRO A 289 28.68 11.41 0.22
CA PRO A 289 28.02 12.61 0.70
C PRO A 289 27.02 13.16 -0.33
N VAL A 290 25.91 13.71 0.15
CA VAL A 290 24.93 14.41 -0.71
C VAL A 290 25.57 15.67 -1.33
N ALA A 291 25.50 15.81 -2.66
CA ALA A 291 25.95 17.04 -3.31
C ALA A 291 25.11 18.25 -2.89
N GLU A 292 25.69 19.46 -2.90
CA GLU A 292 24.93 20.68 -2.64
C GLU A 292 23.82 20.90 -3.67
N GLY A 293 22.65 21.36 -3.20
CA GLY A 293 21.49 21.61 -4.05
C GLY A 293 20.81 20.33 -4.55
N THR A 294 21.02 19.21 -3.86
CA THR A 294 20.35 17.93 -4.16
C THR A 294 18.95 17.90 -3.54
N LEU A 295 17.98 17.36 -4.28
CA LEU A 295 16.66 16.99 -3.79
C LEU A 295 16.60 15.47 -3.58
N LEU A 296 16.37 15.05 -2.33
CA LEU A 296 16.20 13.65 -1.96
C LEU A 296 14.72 13.27 -1.86
N ILE A 297 14.34 12.16 -2.49
CA ILE A 297 12.95 11.66 -2.51
C ILE A 297 12.89 10.35 -1.73
N ASN A 298 12.14 10.36 -0.62
CA ASN A 298 12.00 9.22 0.28
C ASN A 298 13.35 8.54 0.65
N PRO A 299 14.33 9.29 1.18
CA PRO A 299 15.63 8.71 1.54
C PRO A 299 15.46 7.59 2.57
N ALA A 300 16.02 6.42 2.25
CA ALA A 300 16.01 5.23 3.09
C ALA A 300 17.31 5.04 3.89
N SER A 301 18.27 5.96 3.76
CA SER A 301 19.55 5.92 4.45
C SER A 301 20.01 7.36 4.75
N PRO A 302 20.57 7.62 5.95
CA PRO A 302 21.10 8.93 6.28
C PRO A 302 22.43 9.16 5.55
N ARG A 303 22.60 10.33 4.96
CA ARG A 303 23.85 10.72 4.29
C ARG A 303 24.43 12.00 4.87
N PRO A 304 25.75 12.05 5.15
CA PRO A 304 26.44 13.28 5.56
C PRO A 304 26.57 14.23 4.36
N ALA A 305 26.34 15.55 4.52
CA ALA A 305 26.58 16.53 3.44
C ALA A 305 26.13 17.97 3.75
N GLY A 306 26.41 18.85 2.79
CA GLY A 306 26.01 20.27 2.72
C GLY A 306 24.50 20.50 2.55
N THR A 307 24.12 21.57 1.86
CA THR A 307 22.72 22.03 1.83
C THR A 307 21.86 21.23 0.82
N PHE A 308 20.83 20.53 1.31
CA PHE A 308 19.90 19.73 0.50
C PHE A 308 18.44 19.88 0.97
N SER A 309 17.52 19.42 0.13
CA SER A 309 16.07 19.37 0.42
C SER A 309 15.56 17.92 0.37
N GLU A 310 14.49 17.63 1.11
CA GLU A 310 13.86 16.31 1.18
C GLU A 310 12.36 16.36 0.90
N ALA A 311 11.86 15.35 0.21
CA ALA A 311 10.44 15.11 0.02
C ALA A 311 10.09 13.71 0.50
N PHE A 312 9.02 13.60 1.29
CA PHE A 312 8.49 12.33 1.74
C PHE A 312 7.05 12.16 1.28
N GLN A 313 6.69 10.94 0.88
CA GLN A 313 5.31 10.54 0.62
C GLN A 313 4.69 9.81 1.81
N GLU A 314 5.49 9.48 2.83
CA GLU A 314 5.06 8.71 4.01
C GLU A 314 5.55 9.35 5.31
N PRO A 315 4.66 9.74 6.24
CA PRO A 315 5.04 10.39 7.50
C PRO A 315 5.96 9.53 8.38
N ALA A 316 5.70 8.23 8.48
CA ALA A 316 6.52 7.32 9.27
C ALA A 316 7.97 7.21 8.75
N LEU A 317 8.16 7.23 7.42
CA LEU A 317 9.48 7.20 6.82
C LEU A 317 10.27 8.48 7.13
N ARG A 318 9.59 9.64 7.05
CA ARG A 318 10.16 10.93 7.44
C ARG A 318 10.59 10.94 8.89
N ALA A 319 9.72 10.48 9.79
CA ALA A 319 9.98 10.42 11.22
C ALA A 319 11.25 9.61 11.55
N LEU A 320 11.37 8.40 10.99
CA LEU A 320 12.53 7.54 11.20
C LEU A 320 13.81 8.13 10.60
N SER A 321 13.73 8.69 9.38
CA SER A 321 14.88 9.31 8.72
C SER A 321 15.41 10.50 9.54
N VAL A 322 14.54 11.42 9.96
CA VAL A 322 14.93 12.60 10.74
C VAL A 322 15.45 12.21 12.12
N LEU A 323 14.82 11.24 12.79
CA LEU A 323 15.27 10.73 14.09
C LEU A 323 16.66 10.08 14.01
N LEU A 324 16.91 9.30 12.95
CA LEU A 324 18.21 8.69 12.72
C LEU A 324 19.29 9.75 12.40
N ARG A 325 18.98 10.76 11.58
CA ARG A 325 19.91 11.87 11.30
C ARG A 325 20.28 12.63 12.57
N ASP A 326 19.28 12.95 13.39
CA ASP A 326 19.46 13.63 14.67
C ASP A 326 20.31 12.78 15.64
N HIS A 327 20.07 11.47 15.68
CA HIS A 327 20.88 10.53 16.49
C HIS A 327 22.35 10.47 16.04
N LEU A 328 22.58 10.51 14.74
CA LEU A 328 23.93 10.48 14.15
C LEU A 328 24.60 11.85 14.09
N GLU A 329 23.98 12.89 14.68
CA GLU A 329 24.44 14.29 14.66
C GLU A 329 24.70 14.82 13.23
N LEU A 330 23.90 14.36 12.27
CA LEU A 330 23.99 14.79 10.88
C LEU A 330 23.14 16.04 10.63
N SER A 331 23.61 16.91 9.72
CA SER A 331 22.87 18.11 9.32
C SER A 331 21.47 17.77 8.82
N HIS A 332 20.44 18.53 9.20
CA HIS A 332 19.09 18.33 8.68
C HIS A 332 18.92 18.98 7.30
N ALA A 333 17.94 18.51 6.53
CA ALA A 333 17.54 19.15 5.29
C ALA A 333 17.14 20.62 5.55
N GLN A 334 17.49 21.52 4.62
CA GLN A 334 17.05 22.92 4.71
C GLN A 334 15.54 23.06 4.53
N GLU A 335 14.98 22.19 3.68
CA GLU A 335 13.56 22.13 3.40
C GLU A 335 13.11 20.67 3.41
N THR A 336 11.99 20.41 4.08
CA THR A 336 11.36 19.10 4.10
C THR A 336 9.90 19.24 3.76
N SER A 337 9.42 18.47 2.78
CA SER A 337 8.01 18.42 2.42
C SER A 337 7.39 17.06 2.76
N THR A 338 6.13 17.08 3.18
CA THR A 338 5.30 15.89 3.42
C THR A 338 4.49 15.44 2.20
N ASP A 339 4.56 16.18 1.10
CA ASP A 339 4.02 15.80 -0.21
C ASP A 339 4.95 16.33 -1.31
N ILE A 340 5.18 15.54 -2.35
CA ILE A 340 5.99 15.92 -3.51
C ILE A 340 5.42 17.17 -4.19
N PHE A 341 4.09 17.32 -4.27
CA PHE A 341 3.45 18.51 -4.87
C PHE A 341 3.45 19.76 -3.99
N SER A 342 3.88 19.61 -2.74
CA SER A 342 4.04 20.70 -1.76
C SER A 342 5.48 21.19 -1.68
N LEU A 343 6.40 20.62 -2.48
CA LEU A 343 7.77 21.10 -2.57
C LEU A 343 7.81 22.57 -3.00
N GLN A 344 8.45 23.39 -2.17
CA GLN A 344 8.73 24.79 -2.45
C GLN A 344 10.25 24.97 -2.60
N THR A 345 10.82 24.43 -3.66
CA THR A 345 12.26 24.52 -3.88
C THR A 345 12.67 25.97 -4.10
N ARG A 346 13.45 26.56 -3.18
CA ARG A 346 14.01 27.93 -3.35
C ARG A 346 14.83 28.09 -4.62
N SER A 347 15.53 27.04 -5.02
CA SER A 347 16.31 26.95 -6.25
C SER A 347 16.06 25.62 -6.93
N ALA A 348 16.10 25.61 -8.26
CA ALA A 348 15.97 24.38 -9.04
C ALA A 348 17.12 23.40 -8.68
N PRO A 349 16.82 22.16 -8.25
CA PRO A 349 17.84 21.21 -7.83
C PRO A 349 18.71 20.77 -9.01
N ARG A 350 20.02 20.68 -8.79
CA ARG A 350 20.99 20.17 -9.77
C ARG A 350 21.11 18.65 -9.77
N ASN A 351 20.79 18.03 -8.64
CA ASN A 351 20.73 16.59 -8.50
C ASN A 351 19.40 16.20 -7.88
N VAL A 352 18.80 15.14 -8.36
CA VAL A 352 17.58 14.57 -7.79
C VAL A 352 17.79 13.08 -7.63
N GLU A 353 17.59 12.57 -6.41
CA GLU A 353 17.84 11.17 -6.10
C GLU A 353 16.76 10.58 -5.22
N GLY A 354 16.30 9.37 -5.51
CA GLY A 354 15.42 8.64 -4.62
C GLY A 354 14.47 7.68 -5.30
N GLY A 355 13.43 7.27 -4.57
CA GLY A 355 12.40 6.35 -5.07
C GLY A 355 11.00 6.89 -4.86
N LEU A 356 10.13 6.67 -5.84
CA LEU A 356 8.70 6.93 -5.68
C LEU A 356 8.01 5.70 -5.13
N VAL A 357 7.14 5.91 -4.14
CA VAL A 357 6.38 4.83 -3.52
C VAL A 357 5.43 4.22 -4.55
N LEU A 358 5.35 2.88 -4.55
CA LEU A 358 4.45 2.11 -5.41
C LEU A 358 2.98 2.32 -4.99
N LEU A 359 2.40 3.42 -5.45
CA LEU A 359 0.98 3.71 -5.31
C LEU A 359 0.23 3.18 -6.53
N SER A 360 -0.36 1.98 -6.41
CA SER A 360 -1.35 1.47 -7.38
C SER A 360 -2.69 2.19 -7.19
N GLU A 361 -2.68 3.51 -7.37
CA GLU A 361 -3.80 4.38 -7.03
C GLU A 361 -4.46 4.96 -8.28
N LYS A 362 -5.80 4.92 -8.29
CA LYS A 362 -6.61 5.73 -9.20
C LYS A 362 -6.83 7.09 -8.56
N ILE A 363 -6.08 8.08 -9.03
CA ILE A 363 -6.22 9.49 -8.67
C ILE A 363 -7.66 9.99 -8.93
N THR A 364 -8.12 10.90 -8.09
CA THR A 364 -9.45 11.51 -8.17
C THR A 364 -9.53 12.54 -9.32
N ALA A 365 -10.74 13.04 -9.64
CA ALA A 365 -10.86 14.16 -10.57
C ALA A 365 -10.27 15.44 -9.95
N ALA A 366 -10.63 15.76 -8.70
CA ALA A 366 -10.09 16.90 -7.98
C ALA A 366 -8.55 16.87 -7.87
N GLU A 367 -7.96 15.73 -7.52
CA GLU A 367 -6.50 15.56 -7.50
C GLU A 367 -5.87 15.74 -8.88
N ARG A 368 -6.51 15.27 -9.96
CA ARG A 368 -6.00 15.48 -11.33
C ARG A 368 -5.98 16.96 -11.69
N GLU A 369 -7.04 17.69 -11.40
CA GLU A 369 -7.11 19.14 -11.59
C GLU A 369 -6.01 19.85 -10.77
N PHE A 370 -5.84 19.48 -9.50
CA PHE A 370 -4.77 20.01 -8.65
C PHE A 370 -3.36 19.70 -9.19
N PHE A 371 -3.07 18.45 -9.57
CA PHE A 371 -1.77 18.06 -10.13
C PHE A 371 -1.51 18.74 -11.47
N ARG A 372 -2.54 18.94 -12.31
CA ARG A 372 -2.40 19.73 -13.55
C ARG A 372 -1.97 21.17 -13.27
N LEU A 373 -2.52 21.80 -12.24
CA LEU A 373 -2.11 23.15 -11.82
C LEU A 373 -0.65 23.15 -11.35
N LYS A 374 -0.25 22.16 -10.55
CA LYS A 374 1.14 22.01 -10.08
C LYS A 374 2.13 21.70 -11.20
N LEU A 375 1.72 20.94 -12.21
CA LEU A 375 2.59 20.71 -13.38
C LEU A 375 2.84 22.00 -14.18
N ARG A 376 1.93 22.98 -14.15
CA ARG A 376 2.18 24.30 -14.77
C ARG A 376 3.23 25.10 -14.02
N THR A 377 3.45 24.86 -12.73
CA THR A 377 4.52 25.53 -11.98
C THR A 377 5.87 24.90 -12.25
N SER A 378 5.94 23.56 -12.35
CA SER A 378 7.19 22.87 -12.69
C SER A 378 7.52 22.89 -14.19
N TRP A 379 6.52 23.10 -15.06
CA TRP A 379 6.67 23.20 -16.50
C TRP A 379 5.93 24.44 -17.05
N PRO A 380 6.40 25.67 -16.77
CA PRO A 380 5.67 26.89 -17.11
C PRO A 380 5.42 27.06 -18.62
N ASN A 381 6.35 26.59 -19.45
CA ASN A 381 6.29 26.72 -20.90
C ASN A 381 5.66 25.52 -21.61
N ARG A 382 5.11 24.54 -20.87
CA ARG A 382 4.62 23.30 -21.47
C ARG A 382 3.32 22.83 -20.82
N ARG A 383 2.32 22.52 -21.65
CA ARG A 383 1.10 21.87 -21.20
C ARG A 383 1.26 20.36 -21.27
N LEU A 384 1.59 19.74 -20.14
CA LEU A 384 1.67 18.28 -20.04
C LEU A 384 0.27 17.65 -20.01
N SER A 385 0.04 16.73 -20.95
CA SER A 385 -1.18 15.90 -20.99
C SER A 385 -0.84 14.46 -20.61
N LEU A 386 -1.02 14.13 -19.33
CA LEU A 386 -0.89 12.75 -18.84
C LEU A 386 -2.22 12.01 -18.98
N ALA A 387 -2.16 10.71 -19.28
CA ALA A 387 -3.36 9.90 -19.48
C ALA A 387 -4.26 9.90 -18.22
N PRO A 388 -5.59 9.92 -18.34
CA PRO A 388 -6.50 10.01 -17.19
C PRO A 388 -6.34 8.89 -16.14
N LYS A 389 -5.87 7.72 -16.57
CA LYS A 389 -5.62 6.54 -15.73
C LYS A 389 -4.17 6.44 -15.26
N SER A 390 -3.36 7.47 -15.46
CA SER A 390 -1.97 7.47 -14.99
C SER A 390 -1.93 7.42 -13.46
N PRO A 391 -1.15 6.52 -12.86
CA PRO A 391 -0.99 6.43 -11.41
C PRO A 391 -0.28 7.68 -10.86
N ARG A 392 -0.48 7.97 -9.58
CA ARG A 392 0.07 9.18 -8.91
C ARG A 392 1.58 9.35 -9.11
N TYR A 393 2.35 8.26 -9.05
CA TYR A 393 3.80 8.30 -9.23
C TYR A 393 4.25 8.86 -10.59
N ILE A 394 3.44 8.72 -11.66
CA ILE A 394 3.77 9.31 -12.97
C ILE A 394 3.63 10.84 -12.92
N TRP A 395 2.62 11.35 -12.22
CA TRP A 395 2.44 12.77 -12.02
C TRP A 395 3.55 13.36 -11.14
N GLU A 396 3.92 12.64 -10.08
CA GLU A 396 5.02 13.03 -9.19
C GLU A 396 6.36 13.03 -9.93
N ALA A 397 6.66 11.98 -10.72
CA ALA A 397 7.86 11.92 -11.54
C ALA A 397 7.91 13.08 -12.55
N ALA A 398 6.79 13.38 -13.21
CA ALA A 398 6.70 14.53 -14.13
C ALA A 398 6.90 15.86 -13.40
N HIS A 399 6.41 16.00 -12.17
CA HIS A 399 6.59 17.22 -11.38
C HIS A 399 8.05 17.41 -10.96
N ILE A 400 8.65 16.37 -10.35
CA ILE A 400 10.04 16.36 -9.88
C ILE A 400 11.02 16.67 -11.02
N THR A 401 10.84 16.01 -12.17
CA THR A 401 11.68 16.25 -13.36
C THR A 401 11.53 17.66 -13.93
N GLY A 402 10.37 18.29 -13.75
CA GLY A 402 10.16 19.70 -14.11
C GLY A 402 10.88 20.68 -13.20
N LEU A 403 10.91 20.40 -11.88
CA LEU A 403 11.57 21.27 -10.89
C LEU A 403 13.09 21.35 -11.09
N ALA A 404 13.72 20.29 -11.59
CA ALA A 404 15.17 20.21 -11.75
C ALA A 404 15.75 21.32 -12.66
N ALA A 405 16.99 21.76 -12.38
CA ALA A 405 17.69 22.73 -13.21
C ALA A 405 18.08 22.13 -14.57
N ASP A 406 18.37 22.97 -15.57
CA ASP A 406 18.95 22.50 -16.82
C ASP A 406 20.33 21.88 -16.56
N GLY A 407 20.65 20.78 -17.24
CA GLY A 407 21.84 19.97 -16.99
C GLY A 407 21.80 19.16 -15.70
N ALA A 408 20.67 19.13 -14.98
CA ALA A 408 20.55 18.35 -13.75
C ALA A 408 20.59 16.85 -14.00
N VAL A 409 21.22 16.11 -13.07
CA VAL A 409 21.23 14.64 -13.07
C VAL A 409 20.10 14.14 -12.16
N ILE A 410 19.25 13.27 -12.69
CA ILE A 410 18.06 12.77 -12.02
C ILE A 410 18.13 11.25 -11.97
N ARG A 411 18.25 10.69 -10.77
CA ARG A 411 18.25 9.25 -10.50
C ARG A 411 17.01 8.86 -9.70
N LEU A 412 16.00 8.34 -10.38
CA LEU A 412 14.73 7.97 -9.77
C LEU A 412 14.45 6.47 -9.90
N THR A 413 14.07 5.84 -8.80
CA THR A 413 13.49 4.49 -8.80
C THR A 413 11.98 4.60 -9.02
N LEU A 414 11.50 3.94 -10.07
CA LEU A 414 10.12 3.98 -10.53
C LEU A 414 9.56 2.55 -10.71
N PRO A 415 8.23 2.36 -10.58
CA PRO A 415 7.58 1.09 -10.91
C PRO A 415 7.82 0.67 -12.37
N ALA A 416 8.30 -0.54 -12.63
CA ALA A 416 8.62 -1.01 -13.99
C ALA A 416 7.43 -1.01 -14.98
N THR A 417 6.21 -0.97 -14.44
CA THR A 417 4.95 -0.95 -15.16
C THR A 417 4.80 0.26 -16.09
N TRP A 418 5.53 1.36 -15.84
CA TRP A 418 5.52 2.54 -16.71
C TRP A 418 6.10 2.30 -18.11
N LEU A 419 6.87 1.22 -18.35
CA LEU A 419 7.36 0.84 -19.68
C LEU A 419 6.38 -0.04 -20.47
N VAL A 420 5.38 -0.60 -19.78
CA VAL A 420 4.46 -1.58 -20.36
C VAL A 420 3.07 -0.97 -20.60
N HIS A 421 2.47 -0.31 -19.61
CA HIS A 421 1.10 0.19 -19.77
C HIS A 421 0.99 1.50 -20.56
N ALA A 422 -0.06 1.66 -21.36
CA ALA A 422 -0.28 2.81 -22.22
C ALA A 422 -0.15 4.19 -21.55
N TYR A 423 -0.44 4.32 -20.24
CA TYR A 423 -0.28 5.59 -19.52
C TYR A 423 1.17 6.09 -19.48
N GLY A 424 2.15 5.19 -19.63
CA GLY A 424 3.56 5.54 -19.65
C GLY A 424 4.01 6.26 -20.92
N ASN A 425 3.23 6.26 -22.00
CA ASN A 425 3.60 6.94 -23.24
C ASN A 425 3.77 8.45 -23.04
N SER A 426 2.89 9.12 -22.29
CA SER A 426 3.02 10.56 -22.03
C SER A 426 4.31 10.89 -21.26
N PHE A 427 4.71 10.02 -20.33
CA PHE A 427 5.94 10.19 -19.56
C PHE A 427 7.18 9.88 -20.41
N TYR A 428 7.13 8.84 -21.24
CA TYR A 428 8.21 8.53 -22.19
C TYR A 428 8.44 9.68 -23.19
N ASN A 429 7.37 10.27 -23.74
CA ASN A 429 7.49 11.41 -24.64
C ASN A 429 8.08 12.64 -23.95
N LEU A 430 7.75 12.86 -22.67
CA LEU A 430 8.40 13.91 -21.88
C LEU A 430 9.91 13.66 -21.76
N ILE A 431 10.31 12.42 -21.46
CA ILE A 431 11.72 12.02 -21.35
C ILE A 431 12.45 12.23 -22.67
N THR A 432 11.92 11.69 -23.78
CA THR A 432 12.59 11.74 -25.10
C THR A 432 12.69 13.14 -25.68
N GLU A 433 11.88 14.10 -25.21
CA GLU A 433 11.91 15.48 -25.67
C GLU A 433 12.85 16.38 -24.86
N GLN A 434 13.04 16.11 -23.56
CA GLN A 434 13.70 17.05 -22.63
C GLN A 434 14.96 16.49 -21.98
N PHE A 435 15.20 15.18 -22.09
CA PHE A 435 16.26 14.50 -21.36
C PHE A 435 17.08 13.59 -22.26
N SER A 436 18.28 13.28 -21.79
CA SER A 436 19.04 12.10 -22.21
C SER A 436 18.94 11.01 -21.16
N ILE A 437 18.60 9.79 -21.58
CA ILE A 437 18.68 8.63 -20.69
C ILE A 437 20.14 8.19 -20.64
N ILE A 438 20.81 8.44 -19.52
CA ILE A 438 22.17 7.93 -19.29
C ILE A 438 22.10 6.44 -18.99
N ARG A 439 21.17 6.05 -18.10
CA ARG A 439 21.07 4.66 -17.65
C ARG A 439 19.65 4.25 -17.28
N LEU A 440 19.31 3.02 -17.61
CA LEU A 440 18.10 2.35 -17.14
C LEU A 440 18.44 0.95 -16.61
N GLU A 441 18.19 0.71 -15.33
CA GLU A 441 18.57 -0.54 -14.64
C GLU A 441 17.35 -1.24 -14.05
N THR A 442 17.29 -2.56 -14.17
CA THR A 442 16.30 -3.39 -13.46
C THR A 442 16.81 -3.69 -12.06
N LEU A 443 16.16 -3.12 -11.03
CA LEU A 443 16.50 -3.39 -9.64
C LEU A 443 15.78 -4.64 -9.12
N SER A 444 14.54 -4.82 -9.55
CA SER A 444 13.70 -5.97 -9.24
C SER A 444 12.64 -6.13 -10.33
N ARG A 445 11.83 -7.19 -10.24
CA ARG A 445 10.74 -7.44 -11.21
C ARG A 445 9.77 -6.25 -11.34
N SER A 446 9.55 -5.51 -10.24
CA SER A 446 8.57 -4.43 -10.16
C SER A 446 9.19 -3.03 -10.22
N GLN A 447 10.51 -2.90 -10.24
CA GLN A 447 11.19 -1.59 -10.12
C GLN A 447 12.32 -1.41 -11.13
N LEU A 448 12.42 -0.18 -11.65
CA LEU A 448 13.49 0.28 -12.52
C LEU A 448 14.15 1.51 -11.90
N CYS A 449 15.47 1.59 -11.98
CA CYS A 449 16.22 2.81 -11.71
C CYS A 449 16.46 3.54 -13.04
N LEU A 450 15.93 4.74 -13.16
CA LEU A 450 16.09 5.61 -14.31
C LEU A 450 17.07 6.74 -13.96
N THR A 451 18.14 6.88 -14.73
CA THR A 451 19.10 7.98 -14.63
C THR A 451 19.01 8.85 -15.87
N LEU A 452 18.66 10.13 -15.69
CA LEU A 452 18.46 11.13 -16.73
C LEU A 452 19.42 12.30 -16.54
N GLU A 453 19.74 12.95 -17.64
CA GLU A 453 20.27 14.31 -17.66
C GLU A 453 19.24 15.26 -18.29
N LYS A 454 18.96 16.39 -17.63
CA LYS A 454 18.02 17.41 -18.12
C LYS A 454 18.67 18.31 -19.17
N GLN A 455 19.13 17.68 -20.24
CA GLN A 455 19.56 18.33 -21.46
C GLN A 455 19.63 17.24 -22.53
N PRO A 456 18.94 17.38 -23.68
CA PRO A 456 19.01 16.37 -24.72
C PRO A 456 20.37 16.44 -25.43
N ASP A 457 21.29 15.56 -25.00
CA ASP A 457 22.51 15.24 -25.72
C ASP A 457 22.29 14.02 -26.63
N LEU A 458 22.29 14.26 -27.94
CA LEU A 458 22.12 13.23 -28.97
C LEU A 458 23.33 12.28 -29.07
N SER A 459 24.50 12.71 -28.59
CA SER A 459 25.72 11.91 -28.60
C SER A 459 25.83 10.97 -27.40
N CYS A 460 24.97 11.15 -26.39
CA CYS A 460 24.92 10.34 -25.18
C CYS A 460 24.75 8.85 -25.50
N GLU A 461 25.58 8.02 -24.87
CA GLU A 461 25.39 6.58 -24.83
C GLU A 461 24.47 6.21 -23.66
N THR A 462 23.41 5.45 -23.96
CA THR A 462 22.45 4.94 -22.97
C THR A 462 22.81 3.52 -22.59
N ILE A 463 23.03 3.29 -21.30
CA ILE A 463 23.31 1.95 -20.75
C ILE A 463 22.01 1.33 -20.22
N LEU A 464 21.62 0.17 -20.75
CA LEU A 464 20.48 -0.63 -20.29
C LEU A 464 21.01 -1.85 -19.52
N ARG A 465 20.66 -2.00 -18.24
CA ARG A 465 21.02 -3.16 -17.42
C ARG A 465 19.78 -3.96 -17.05
N GLY A 466 19.65 -5.14 -17.61
CA GLY A 466 18.51 -6.02 -17.39
C GLY A 466 18.92 -7.45 -17.05
N PRO A 467 17.96 -8.38 -17.02
CA PRO A 467 18.22 -9.79 -16.71
C PRO A 467 19.15 -10.47 -17.72
N CYS A 468 19.20 -9.96 -18.96
CA CYS A 468 20.09 -10.47 -20.02
C CYS A 468 21.48 -9.79 -20.03
N GLY A 469 21.82 -8.99 -19.01
CA GLY A 469 23.10 -8.28 -18.93
C GLY A 469 23.02 -6.79 -19.26
N SER A 470 24.18 -6.20 -19.56
CA SER A 470 24.32 -4.77 -19.86
C SER A 470 24.45 -4.55 -21.37
N ARG A 471 23.64 -3.66 -21.92
CA ARG A 471 23.65 -3.28 -23.34
C ARG A 471 23.83 -1.77 -23.46
N ALA A 472 24.51 -1.32 -24.51
CA ALA A 472 24.72 0.09 -24.80
C ALA A 472 24.07 0.46 -26.13
N PHE A 473 23.44 1.63 -26.17
CA PHE A 473 22.80 2.15 -27.37
C PHE A 473 23.05 3.65 -27.49
N ASN A 474 23.13 4.14 -28.72
CA ASN A 474 23.12 5.58 -28.95
C ASN A 474 21.73 6.17 -28.64
N TRP A 475 21.68 7.25 -27.86
CA TRP A 475 20.43 7.87 -27.44
C TRP A 475 19.61 8.42 -28.62
N HIS A 476 20.25 8.96 -29.66
CA HIS A 476 19.57 9.45 -30.85
C HIS A 476 18.75 8.36 -31.54
N THR A 477 19.28 7.13 -31.61
CA THR A 477 18.54 5.99 -32.17
C THR A 477 17.43 5.54 -31.24
N LEU A 478 17.68 5.44 -29.93
CA LEU A 478 16.67 4.98 -28.96
C LEU A 478 15.46 5.90 -28.88
N ARG A 479 15.67 7.23 -28.84
CA ARG A 479 14.57 8.20 -28.69
C ARG A 479 13.59 8.20 -29.86
N GLN A 480 14.00 7.69 -31.04
CA GLN A 480 13.14 7.54 -32.21
C GLN A 480 12.27 6.28 -32.13
N GLN A 481 12.61 5.33 -31.26
CA GLN A 481 11.87 4.09 -31.07
C GLN A 481 10.73 4.28 -30.06
N PRO A 482 9.64 3.49 -30.19
CA PRO A 482 8.56 3.52 -29.21
C PRO A 482 9.03 2.97 -27.85
N ARG A 483 8.30 3.33 -26.80
CA ARG A 483 8.55 2.86 -25.42
C ARG A 483 8.63 1.34 -25.29
N SER A 484 7.87 0.60 -26.10
CA SER A 484 7.91 -0.87 -26.12
C SER A 484 9.25 -1.41 -26.60
N PHE A 485 9.94 -0.72 -27.53
CA PHE A 485 11.32 -1.06 -27.90
C PHE A 485 12.23 -0.95 -26.68
N LEU A 486 12.14 0.13 -25.88
CA LEU A 486 12.96 0.28 -24.68
C LEU A 486 12.73 -0.85 -23.67
N ASN A 487 11.48 -1.30 -23.50
CA ASN A 487 11.16 -2.46 -22.65
C ASN A 487 11.80 -3.76 -23.16
N LEU A 488 11.74 -4.02 -24.48
CA LEU A 488 12.34 -5.21 -25.10
C LEU A 488 13.87 -5.13 -25.09
N ALA A 489 14.46 -3.98 -25.40
CA ALA A 489 15.90 -3.77 -25.34
C ALA A 489 16.47 -4.00 -23.93
N LEU A 490 15.67 -3.71 -22.89
CA LEU A 490 16.04 -3.97 -21.50
C LEU A 490 15.92 -5.45 -21.10
N ARG A 491 14.91 -6.20 -21.60
CA ARG A 491 14.51 -7.49 -21.02
C ARG A 491 14.52 -8.68 -21.97
N ALA A 492 14.45 -8.44 -23.27
CA ALA A 492 14.36 -9.51 -24.26
C ALA A 492 15.73 -10.15 -24.50
N PRO A 493 15.80 -11.47 -24.77
CA PRO A 493 17.03 -12.13 -25.22
C PRO A 493 17.60 -11.49 -26.49
N ASP A 494 18.89 -11.70 -26.73
CA ASP A 494 19.60 -11.09 -27.88
C ASP A 494 18.96 -11.50 -29.22
N CYS A 495 18.48 -12.74 -29.36
CA CYS A 495 17.82 -13.20 -30.59
C CYS A 495 16.56 -12.39 -30.95
N VAL A 496 15.79 -11.91 -29.96
CA VAL A 496 14.62 -11.06 -30.21
C VAL A 496 15.06 -9.64 -30.54
N LEU A 497 16.11 -9.15 -29.88
CA LEU A 497 16.65 -7.81 -30.11
C LEU A 497 17.26 -7.68 -31.52
N GLU A 498 17.97 -8.71 -31.98
CA GLU A 498 18.52 -8.78 -33.33
C GLU A 498 17.42 -8.66 -34.39
N LEU A 499 16.28 -9.32 -34.21
CA LEU A 499 15.14 -9.19 -35.14
C LEU A 499 14.61 -7.76 -35.22
N LEU A 500 14.57 -7.05 -34.09
CA LEU A 500 14.13 -5.66 -34.04
C LEU A 500 15.15 -4.72 -34.70
N GLN A 501 16.44 -4.94 -34.45
CA GLN A 501 17.53 -4.16 -35.05
C GLN A 501 17.64 -4.39 -36.57
N GLN A 502 17.39 -5.62 -37.03
CA GLN A 502 17.32 -5.99 -38.45
C GLN A 502 15.99 -5.60 -39.10
N GLN A 503 15.06 -4.98 -38.36
CA GLN A 503 13.71 -4.59 -38.82
C GLN A 503 12.85 -5.75 -39.34
N ARG A 504 13.18 -7.00 -39.00
CA ARG A 504 12.34 -8.18 -39.28
C ARG A 504 11.09 -8.23 -38.40
N LEU A 505 11.15 -7.53 -37.26
CA LEU A 505 10.02 -7.15 -36.43
C LEU A 505 9.92 -5.62 -36.40
N SER A 506 8.76 -5.07 -36.72
CA SER A 506 8.54 -3.62 -36.83
C SER A 506 7.39 -3.15 -35.96
N PHE A 507 7.53 -1.94 -35.40
CA PHE A 507 6.46 -1.21 -34.71
C PHE A 507 5.68 -0.27 -35.64
N ASN A 508 6.22 0.00 -36.83
CA ASN A 508 5.61 0.88 -37.81
C ASN A 508 4.75 0.05 -38.75
N TYR A 509 3.48 -0.07 -38.40
CA TYR A 509 2.52 -0.83 -39.18
C TYR A 509 1.93 0.03 -40.31
N GLY A 510 2.16 -0.38 -41.56
CA GLY A 510 1.34 0.09 -42.68
C GLY A 510 -0.08 -0.51 -42.61
N PRO A 511 -1.05 0.03 -43.38
CA PRO A 511 -2.40 -0.56 -43.48
C PRO A 511 -2.36 -2.03 -43.94
N GLU A 512 -1.36 -2.39 -44.72
CA GLU A 512 -1.12 -3.75 -45.24
C GLU A 512 -0.85 -4.78 -44.14
N ALA A 513 -0.18 -4.41 -43.05
CA ALA A 513 0.11 -5.31 -41.93
C ALA A 513 -1.17 -5.82 -41.25
N PHE A 514 -2.26 -5.04 -41.29
CA PHE A 514 -3.55 -5.38 -40.70
C PHE A 514 -4.56 -5.92 -41.72
N ALA A 515 -4.16 -6.11 -42.98
CA ALA A 515 -5.04 -6.64 -44.03
C ALA A 515 -5.41 -8.12 -43.81
N ALA A 516 -4.65 -8.85 -43.00
CA ALA A 516 -4.89 -10.27 -42.69
C ALA A 516 -4.94 -10.55 -41.17
N PRO A 517 -6.03 -10.19 -40.46
CA PRO A 517 -6.17 -10.43 -39.02
C PRO A 517 -5.92 -11.88 -38.56
N PRO A 518 -6.37 -12.93 -39.29
CA PRO A 518 -6.07 -14.32 -38.92
C PRO A 518 -4.57 -14.65 -38.88
N GLY A 519 -3.76 -13.97 -39.71
CA GLY A 519 -2.31 -14.12 -39.72
C GLY A 519 -1.66 -13.60 -38.43
N ILE A 520 -2.16 -12.48 -37.92
CA ILE A 520 -1.68 -11.88 -36.66
C ILE A 520 -2.07 -12.75 -35.46
N GLU A 521 -3.29 -13.30 -35.46
CA GLU A 521 -3.73 -14.22 -34.41
C GLU A 521 -2.83 -15.47 -34.35
N ARG A 522 -2.56 -16.07 -35.51
CA ARG A 522 -1.66 -17.22 -35.63
C ARG A 522 -0.23 -16.87 -35.22
N PHE A 523 0.24 -15.66 -35.56
CA PHE A 523 1.52 -15.17 -35.04
C PHE A 523 1.53 -15.12 -33.52
N PHE A 524 0.52 -14.55 -32.86
CA PHE A 524 0.49 -14.50 -31.40
C PHE A 524 0.24 -15.86 -30.71
N ALA A 525 -0.30 -16.84 -31.43
CA ALA A 525 -0.37 -18.22 -30.97
C ALA A 525 1.00 -18.95 -31.00
N SER A 526 1.98 -18.43 -31.76
CA SER A 526 3.34 -18.98 -31.80
C SER A 526 4.15 -18.71 -30.53
N ARG A 527 5.31 -19.35 -30.40
CA ARG A 527 6.22 -19.11 -29.27
C ARG A 527 6.71 -17.67 -29.21
N LEU A 528 7.18 -17.13 -30.33
CA LEU A 528 7.71 -15.76 -30.42
C LEU A 528 6.61 -14.71 -30.22
N GLY A 529 5.48 -14.85 -30.93
CA GLY A 529 4.37 -13.90 -30.80
C GLY A 529 3.74 -13.93 -29.41
N GLY A 530 3.57 -15.13 -28.82
CA GLY A 530 3.11 -15.28 -27.45
C GLY A 530 4.06 -14.68 -26.42
N TYR A 531 5.38 -14.82 -26.64
CA TYR A 531 6.41 -14.16 -25.82
C TYR A 531 6.31 -12.63 -25.89
N LEU A 532 6.24 -12.06 -27.10
CA LEU A 532 6.12 -10.61 -27.32
C LEU A 532 4.84 -10.05 -26.70
N TRP A 533 3.71 -10.74 -26.89
CA TRP A 533 2.42 -10.35 -26.32
C TRP A 533 2.48 -10.31 -24.80
N LYS A 534 2.93 -11.39 -24.16
CA LYS A 534 3.02 -11.47 -22.68
C LYS A 534 4.02 -10.45 -22.11
N SER A 535 5.08 -10.11 -22.85
CA SER A 535 6.09 -9.14 -22.42
C SER A 535 5.63 -7.69 -22.48
N LEU A 536 4.73 -7.35 -23.41
CA LEU A 536 4.24 -5.99 -23.68
C LEU A 536 2.80 -5.74 -23.23
N SER A 537 2.04 -6.81 -23.00
CA SER A 537 0.66 -6.79 -22.52
C SER A 537 0.44 -7.84 -21.41
N PRO A 538 1.19 -7.77 -20.30
CA PRO A 538 1.08 -8.72 -19.21
C PRO A 538 -0.30 -8.65 -18.57
N GLY A 539 -0.88 -9.83 -18.31
CA GLY A 539 -2.22 -9.97 -17.73
C GLY A 539 -3.37 -9.80 -18.72
N HIS A 540 -3.12 -9.42 -19.98
CA HIS A 540 -4.16 -9.37 -20.99
C HIS A 540 -4.24 -10.68 -21.79
N PRO A 541 -5.46 -11.23 -22.00
CA PRO A 541 -5.63 -12.36 -22.91
C PRO A 541 -5.25 -11.95 -24.34
N LEU A 542 -4.99 -12.94 -25.19
CA LEU A 542 -4.81 -12.71 -26.62
C LEU A 542 -6.04 -12.00 -27.20
N PRO A 543 -5.86 -11.03 -28.11
CA PRO A 543 -6.97 -10.26 -28.65
C PRO A 543 -7.90 -11.13 -29.52
N SER A 544 -9.20 -10.85 -29.47
CA SER A 544 -10.20 -11.48 -30.35
C SER A 544 -10.13 -10.91 -31.78
N SER A 545 -10.64 -11.65 -32.77
CA SER A 545 -10.47 -11.36 -34.21
C SER A 545 -10.90 -9.97 -34.67
N GLY A 546 -11.85 -9.33 -33.98
CA GLY A 546 -12.28 -7.96 -34.28
C GLY A 546 -11.44 -6.85 -33.63
N GLN A 547 -10.54 -7.18 -32.71
CA GLN A 547 -9.83 -6.22 -31.85
C GLN A 547 -8.31 -6.24 -32.01
N VAL A 548 -7.76 -7.25 -32.70
CA VAL A 548 -6.31 -7.49 -32.83
C VAL A 548 -5.55 -6.24 -33.26
N ALA A 549 -6.01 -5.54 -34.30
CA ALA A 549 -5.34 -4.34 -34.79
C ALA A 549 -5.30 -3.20 -33.76
N ASN A 550 -6.41 -2.96 -33.06
CA ASN A 550 -6.50 -1.92 -32.04
C ASN A 550 -5.63 -2.25 -30.83
N GLU A 551 -5.65 -3.50 -30.39
CA GLU A 551 -4.87 -3.96 -29.25
C GLU A 551 -3.36 -3.99 -29.55
N CYS A 552 -2.94 -4.39 -30.76
CA CYS A 552 -1.54 -4.27 -31.20
C CYS A 552 -1.03 -2.83 -31.14
N ARG A 553 -1.83 -1.86 -31.63
CA ARG A 553 -1.48 -0.44 -31.59
C ARG A 553 -1.45 0.10 -30.17
N ARG A 554 -2.39 -0.31 -29.33
CA ARG A 554 -2.50 0.12 -27.94
C ARG A 554 -1.31 -0.33 -27.09
N HIS A 555 -0.87 -1.57 -27.30
CA HIS A 555 0.24 -2.18 -26.56
C HIS A 555 1.59 -2.03 -27.26
N LEU A 556 1.61 -1.45 -28.46
CA LEU A 556 2.81 -1.22 -29.29
C LEU A 556 3.60 -2.52 -29.49
N VAL A 557 2.93 -3.61 -29.88
CA VAL A 557 3.52 -4.96 -30.04
C VAL A 557 4.07 -5.16 -31.44
N PRO A 558 5.38 -5.40 -31.62
CA PRO A 558 5.98 -5.44 -32.95
C PRO A 558 5.48 -6.64 -33.73
N LEU A 559 5.28 -6.44 -35.04
CA LEU A 559 4.78 -7.46 -35.96
C LEU A 559 5.83 -7.78 -37.02
N PRO A 560 5.82 -9.00 -37.57
CA PRO A 560 6.63 -9.34 -38.72
C PRO A 560 6.10 -8.68 -40.00
N ASP A 561 6.85 -8.83 -41.08
CA ASP A 561 6.49 -8.35 -42.42
C ASP A 561 5.08 -8.83 -42.86
N PRO A 562 4.28 -7.96 -43.52
CA PRO A 562 2.98 -8.33 -44.09
C PRO A 562 2.96 -9.63 -44.90
N GLU A 563 4.02 -9.96 -45.66
CA GLU A 563 4.10 -11.21 -46.41
C GLU A 563 4.02 -12.45 -45.50
N LEU A 564 4.72 -12.42 -44.36
CA LEU A 564 4.66 -13.52 -43.40
C LEU A 564 3.27 -13.62 -42.78
N LEU A 565 2.64 -12.49 -42.45
CA LEU A 565 1.28 -12.47 -41.90
C LEU A 565 0.26 -13.04 -42.90
N GLN A 566 0.38 -12.72 -44.19
CA GLN A 566 -0.48 -13.30 -45.23
C GLN A 566 -0.25 -14.81 -45.39
N ARG A 567 1.00 -15.28 -45.39
CA ARG A 567 1.32 -16.72 -45.41
C ARG A 567 0.73 -17.45 -44.20
N LEU A 568 0.85 -16.85 -43.02
CA LEU A 568 0.24 -17.38 -41.80
C LEU A 568 -1.29 -17.42 -41.93
N ALA A 569 -1.92 -16.41 -42.52
CA ALA A 569 -3.37 -16.38 -42.74
C ALA A 569 -3.85 -17.42 -43.78
N ALA A 570 -3.02 -17.76 -44.76
CA ALA A 570 -3.34 -18.72 -45.81
C ALA A 570 -3.30 -20.20 -45.36
N LEU A 571 -2.78 -20.51 -44.17
CA LEU A 571 -2.80 -21.87 -43.63
C LEU A 571 -4.24 -22.37 -43.47
N SER A 572 -4.54 -23.54 -44.03
CA SER A 572 -5.90 -24.10 -44.08
C SER A 572 -6.44 -24.46 -42.69
N GLU A 573 -5.55 -24.79 -41.74
CA GLU A 573 -5.88 -25.12 -40.34
C GLU A 573 -4.86 -24.51 -39.38
N PRO A 574 -5.26 -24.09 -38.16
CA PRO A 574 -4.37 -23.57 -37.12
C PRO A 574 -3.57 -24.71 -36.47
N ASP A 575 -2.64 -25.27 -37.22
CA ASP A 575 -1.68 -26.27 -36.76
C ASP A 575 -0.45 -25.56 -36.18
N ALA A 576 -0.21 -25.75 -34.88
CA ALA A 576 0.88 -25.10 -34.15
C ALA A 576 2.26 -25.43 -34.74
N GLU A 577 2.47 -26.65 -35.25
CA GLU A 577 3.75 -27.03 -35.85
C GLU A 577 3.97 -26.31 -37.19
N LYS A 578 2.93 -26.19 -38.02
CA LYS A 578 3.01 -25.48 -39.30
C LYS A 578 3.24 -23.98 -39.10
N ILE A 579 2.57 -23.39 -38.10
CA ILE A 579 2.77 -21.99 -37.72
C ILE A 579 4.22 -21.75 -37.28
N GLU A 580 4.73 -22.59 -36.38
CA GLU A 580 6.10 -22.45 -35.85
C GLU A 580 7.14 -22.66 -36.96
N LYS A 581 6.95 -23.64 -37.84
CA LYS A 581 7.84 -23.88 -38.99
C LYS A 581 7.87 -22.70 -39.96
N ALA A 582 6.70 -22.10 -40.26
CA ALA A 582 6.62 -20.93 -41.13
C ALA A 582 7.34 -19.72 -40.52
N ILE A 583 7.23 -19.53 -39.20
CA ILE A 583 7.93 -18.49 -38.46
C ILE A 583 9.43 -18.75 -38.46
N GLN A 584 9.87 -19.98 -38.21
CA GLN A 584 11.30 -20.33 -38.21
C GLN A 584 11.96 -20.13 -39.58
N GLN A 585 11.28 -20.50 -40.66
CA GLN A 585 11.78 -20.28 -42.02
C GLN A 585 11.96 -18.80 -42.36
N ASN A 586 11.10 -17.92 -41.84
CA ASN A 586 11.10 -16.50 -42.21
C ASN A 586 11.78 -15.60 -41.19
N LEU A 587 11.92 -16.01 -39.92
CA LEU A 587 12.51 -15.21 -38.84
C LEU A 587 13.73 -15.89 -38.19
N GLY A 588 13.96 -17.19 -38.38
CA GLY A 588 15.07 -17.96 -37.77
C GLY A 588 14.64 -18.84 -36.60
N GLU A 589 15.57 -19.60 -36.03
CA GLU A 589 15.28 -20.45 -34.86
C GLU A 589 15.36 -19.68 -33.54
N PHE A 590 14.43 -19.97 -32.62
CA PHE A 590 14.32 -19.32 -31.30
C PHE A 590 14.30 -20.38 -30.20
N SER A 591 15.46 -20.94 -29.89
CA SER A 591 15.64 -21.85 -28.76
C SER A 591 15.83 -21.05 -27.46
N GLY A 592 15.12 -21.45 -26.39
CA GLY A 592 15.35 -20.91 -25.04
C GLY A 592 14.69 -19.57 -24.72
N LEU A 593 13.59 -19.17 -25.37
CA LEU A 593 12.82 -17.99 -24.94
C LEU A 593 12.39 -18.17 -23.48
N PRO A 594 12.81 -17.28 -22.55
CA PRO A 594 12.42 -17.39 -21.16
C PRO A 594 10.91 -17.19 -21.04
N ALA A 595 10.29 -17.85 -20.06
CA ALA A 595 8.91 -17.54 -19.73
C ALA A 595 8.82 -16.03 -19.42
N PRO A 596 8.01 -15.26 -20.16
CA PRO A 596 7.90 -13.83 -19.94
C PRO A 596 7.37 -13.60 -18.52
N GLU A 597 8.13 -12.82 -17.74
CA GLU A 597 7.81 -12.61 -16.33
C GLU A 597 6.49 -11.82 -16.22
N LEU A 598 5.44 -12.51 -15.78
CA LEU A 598 4.12 -11.92 -15.54
C LEU A 598 4.23 -10.92 -14.37
N THR A 599 4.12 -9.63 -14.63
CA THR A 599 3.74 -8.68 -13.57
C THR A 599 2.31 -9.01 -13.12
N PRO A 600 2.03 -9.14 -11.82
CA PRO A 600 0.69 -9.48 -11.34
C PRO A 600 -0.28 -8.36 -11.74
N GLY A 601 -1.11 -8.67 -12.74
CA GLY A 601 -2.12 -7.80 -13.31
C GLY A 601 -3.51 -8.27 -12.91
N SER A 602 -4.17 -7.40 -12.15
CA SER A 602 -5.58 -7.35 -11.74
C SER A 602 -6.55 -8.45 -12.23
N ASP A 603 -7.16 -9.09 -11.24
CA ASP A 603 -8.35 -9.94 -11.31
C ASP A 603 -9.49 -9.37 -12.17
N GLU A 604 -9.62 -9.82 -13.43
CA GLU A 604 -10.83 -9.59 -14.24
C GLU A 604 -11.81 -10.79 -14.19
N SER A 605 -11.37 -11.96 -13.74
CA SER A 605 -12.21 -13.17 -13.60
C SER A 605 -13.10 -13.19 -12.34
N ALA A 606 -12.90 -12.26 -11.39
CA ALA A 606 -13.68 -12.16 -10.15
C ALA A 606 -15.09 -11.55 -10.32
N THR A 607 -15.43 -11.06 -11.52
CA THR A 607 -16.60 -10.20 -11.76
C THR A 607 -17.95 -10.88 -11.54
N GLN A 608 -18.13 -12.16 -11.91
CA GLN A 608 -19.40 -12.86 -11.70
C GLN A 608 -19.60 -13.38 -10.27
N ARG A 609 -18.53 -13.92 -9.64
CA ARG A 609 -18.58 -14.38 -8.23
C ARG A 609 -18.75 -13.20 -7.26
N SER A 610 -18.21 -12.03 -7.60
CA SER A 610 -18.34 -10.80 -6.81
C SER A 610 -19.76 -10.21 -6.76
N LYS A 611 -20.61 -10.48 -7.76
CA LYS A 611 -21.96 -9.89 -7.82
C LYS A 611 -22.91 -10.55 -6.81
N ARG A 612 -22.82 -11.88 -6.64
CA ARG A 612 -23.62 -12.65 -5.68
C ARG A 612 -23.23 -12.39 -4.23
N ILE A 613 -21.91 -12.33 -3.97
CA ILE A 613 -21.35 -11.94 -2.65
C ILE A 613 -21.80 -10.52 -2.25
N ARG A 614 -21.90 -9.59 -3.20
CA ARG A 614 -22.37 -8.21 -2.92
C ARG A 614 -23.81 -8.12 -2.45
N GLU A 615 -24.71 -8.98 -2.91
CA GLU A 615 -26.13 -8.96 -2.53
C GLU A 615 -26.32 -9.49 -1.11
N GLU A 616 -25.65 -10.60 -0.77
CA GLU A 616 -25.63 -11.17 0.58
C GLU A 616 -25.00 -10.21 1.60
N GLU A 617 -23.85 -9.60 1.27
CA GLU A 617 -23.21 -8.59 2.11
C GLU A 617 -24.11 -7.34 2.29
N THR A 618 -24.86 -6.94 1.26
CA THR A 618 -25.78 -5.79 1.35
C THR A 618 -26.93 -6.10 2.31
N ALA A 619 -27.53 -7.29 2.20
CA ALA A 619 -28.60 -7.72 3.10
C ALA A 619 -28.12 -7.78 4.56
N GLN A 620 -26.89 -8.25 4.79
CA GLN A 620 -26.29 -8.27 6.13
C GLN A 620 -26.06 -6.87 6.70
N ILE A 621 -25.56 -5.93 5.89
CA ILE A 621 -25.39 -4.53 6.34
C ILE A 621 -26.75 -3.93 6.71
N ILE A 622 -27.79 -4.17 5.90
CA ILE A 622 -29.13 -3.67 6.18
C ILE A 622 -29.66 -4.26 7.50
N SER A 623 -29.49 -5.57 7.74
CA SER A 623 -29.96 -6.20 8.97
C SER A 623 -29.19 -5.76 10.22
N GLU A 624 -27.93 -5.37 10.09
CA GLU A 624 -27.12 -4.86 11.20
C GLU A 624 -27.40 -3.39 11.53
N VAL A 625 -27.48 -2.52 10.50
CA VAL A 625 -27.67 -1.07 10.68
C VAL A 625 -29.13 -0.74 11.02
N PHE A 626 -30.08 -1.37 10.35
CA PHE A 626 -31.52 -1.12 10.51
C PHE A 626 -32.20 -2.23 11.31
N LYS A 627 -31.49 -2.82 12.27
CA LYS A 627 -32.02 -3.90 13.15
C LYS A 627 -33.30 -3.51 13.89
N ASP A 628 -33.42 -2.22 14.22
CA ASP A 628 -34.55 -1.63 14.94
C ASP A 628 -35.64 -1.13 13.96
N GLY A 629 -35.48 -1.42 12.66
CA GLY A 629 -36.32 -0.96 11.56
C GLY A 629 -35.86 0.36 10.94
N VAL A 630 -36.46 0.70 9.79
CA VAL A 630 -36.30 2.03 9.18
C VAL A 630 -37.22 3.01 9.91
N PRO A 631 -36.72 4.16 10.40
CA PRO A 631 -37.52 5.10 11.17
C PRO A 631 -38.66 5.68 10.32
N ARG A 632 -39.90 5.56 10.82
CA ARG A 632 -41.10 6.11 10.15
C ARG A 632 -41.45 7.46 10.77
N PHE A 633 -41.28 8.51 9.99
CA PHE A 633 -41.62 9.86 10.40
C PHE A 633 -43.00 10.26 9.82
N PRO A 634 -43.89 10.88 10.61
CA PRO A 634 -43.73 11.30 12.01
C PRO A 634 -44.10 10.23 13.06
N GLN A 635 -44.70 9.09 12.66
CA GLN A 635 -45.39 8.16 13.57
C GLN A 635 -44.54 7.65 14.74
N ASN A 636 -43.29 7.26 14.49
CA ASN A 636 -42.42 6.70 15.54
C ASN A 636 -42.04 7.74 16.60
N TYR A 637 -42.14 9.03 16.29
CA TYR A 637 -41.70 10.13 17.15
C TYR A 637 -42.86 10.78 17.92
N LEU A 638 -44.10 10.42 17.58
CA LEU A 638 -45.31 10.86 18.28
C LEU A 638 -45.68 9.95 19.46
N TYR A 639 -45.14 8.73 19.54
CA TYR A 639 -45.54 7.71 20.52
C TYR A 639 -45.30 8.13 21.97
N ASP A 640 -44.21 8.85 22.25
CA ASP A 640 -43.83 9.29 23.59
C ASP A 640 -44.49 10.63 24.01
N ILE A 641 -45.30 11.22 23.14
CA ILE A 641 -45.96 12.51 23.40
C ILE A 641 -47.37 12.25 23.92
N TYR A 642 -47.68 12.74 25.13
CA TYR A 642 -48.98 12.55 25.75
C TYR A 642 -50.05 13.40 25.05
N ARG A 643 -50.87 12.77 24.20
CA ARG A 643 -52.05 13.35 23.52
C ARG A 643 -51.78 14.69 22.82
N PRO A 644 -50.88 14.74 21.81
CA PRO A 644 -50.72 15.96 21.01
C PRO A 644 -51.99 16.25 20.21
N GLU A 645 -52.34 17.53 20.07
CA GLU A 645 -53.31 17.96 19.07
C GLU A 645 -52.64 17.87 17.68
N LEU A 646 -53.25 17.11 16.76
CA LEU A 646 -52.68 16.83 15.45
C LEU A 646 -53.46 17.53 14.33
N GLN A 647 -52.73 18.16 13.43
CA GLN A 647 -53.21 18.70 12.16
C GLN A 647 -52.94 17.71 11.03
N LYS A 648 -53.91 17.54 10.13
CA LYS A 648 -53.85 16.59 9.00
C LYS A 648 -53.53 17.32 7.70
N PHE A 649 -52.64 16.73 6.91
CA PHE A 649 -52.23 17.21 5.60
C PHE A 649 -52.33 16.08 4.58
N GLU A 650 -53.03 16.33 3.47
CA GLU A 650 -53.12 15.41 2.34
C GLU A 650 -52.14 15.84 1.25
N VAL A 651 -51.28 14.91 0.82
CA VAL A 651 -50.16 15.16 -0.10
C VAL A 651 -50.11 14.11 -1.21
N ASN A 652 -49.77 14.52 -2.43
CA ASN A 652 -49.56 13.62 -3.56
C ASN A 652 -48.11 13.69 -4.05
N GLY A 653 -47.24 12.96 -3.35
CA GLY A 653 -45.81 12.85 -3.65
C GLY A 653 -44.92 13.76 -2.80
N THR A 654 -43.67 13.92 -3.22
CA THR A 654 -42.66 14.70 -2.49
C THR A 654 -42.98 16.20 -2.55
N LEU A 655 -43.00 16.84 -1.39
CA LEU A 655 -43.18 18.29 -1.27
C LEU A 655 -41.84 19.02 -1.44
N GLN A 656 -41.87 20.16 -2.12
CA GLN A 656 -40.73 21.08 -2.19
C GLN A 656 -41.19 22.50 -1.82
N GLN A 657 -40.42 23.19 -0.97
CA GLN A 657 -40.64 24.60 -0.70
C GLN A 657 -40.44 25.47 -1.94
N THR A 658 -41.47 26.25 -2.30
CA THR A 658 -41.48 27.14 -3.47
C THR A 658 -41.42 28.62 -3.09
N SER A 659 -41.97 29.01 -1.94
CA SER A 659 -41.87 30.40 -1.45
C SER A 659 -41.90 30.50 0.08
N GLU A 660 -41.40 31.62 0.59
CA GLU A 660 -41.47 32.00 2.01
C GLU A 660 -41.88 33.47 2.10
N PHE A 661 -42.91 33.77 2.91
CA PHE A 661 -43.33 35.14 3.17
C PHE A 661 -43.88 35.29 4.60
N LEU A 662 -43.22 36.14 5.41
CA LEU A 662 -43.63 36.45 6.79
C LEU A 662 -43.87 35.22 7.69
N GLY A 663 -43.02 34.19 7.58
CA GLY A 663 -43.14 32.96 8.38
C GLY A 663 -44.19 31.96 7.87
N MET A 664 -44.85 32.28 6.74
CA MET A 664 -45.64 31.34 5.96
C MET A 664 -44.78 30.72 4.86
N PHE A 665 -44.84 29.40 4.74
CA PHE A 665 -44.10 28.61 3.77
C PHE A 665 -45.08 28.00 2.78
N GLU A 666 -44.81 28.16 1.49
CA GLU A 666 -45.54 27.46 0.42
C GLU A 666 -44.74 26.23 -0.01
N LEU A 667 -45.37 25.06 0.15
CA LEU A 667 -44.85 23.78 -0.32
C LEU A 667 -45.68 23.35 -1.53
N THR A 668 -45.03 22.86 -2.58
CA THR A 668 -45.71 22.33 -3.78
C THR A 668 -45.37 20.87 -3.95
N ASP A 669 -46.40 20.04 -4.19
CA ASP A 669 -46.20 18.62 -4.46
C ASP A 669 -45.92 18.32 -5.94
N SER A 670 -45.61 17.08 -6.25
CA SER A 670 -45.31 16.63 -7.62
C SER A 670 -46.49 16.77 -8.61
N SER A 671 -47.72 16.95 -8.10
CA SER A 671 -48.94 17.18 -8.87
C SER A 671 -49.29 18.67 -9.06
N GLY A 672 -48.52 19.57 -8.45
CA GLY A 672 -48.73 21.01 -8.49
C GLY A 672 -49.69 21.54 -7.42
N GLN A 673 -50.10 20.71 -6.44
CA GLN A 673 -50.90 21.14 -5.31
C GLN A 673 -50.04 21.97 -4.35
N VAL A 674 -50.54 23.14 -3.94
CA VAL A 674 -49.83 24.05 -3.03
C VAL A 674 -50.41 23.92 -1.62
N ILE A 675 -49.55 23.75 -0.63
CA ILE A 675 -49.87 23.70 0.80
C ILE A 675 -49.16 24.87 1.47
N GLN A 676 -49.93 25.68 2.20
CA GLN A 676 -49.40 26.79 3.00
C GLN A 676 -49.36 26.39 4.47
N VAL A 677 -48.20 26.56 5.11
CA VAL A 677 -48.00 26.29 6.53
C VAL A 677 -47.27 27.41 7.24
N GLU A 678 -47.59 27.58 8.51
CA GLU A 678 -46.92 28.55 9.39
C GLU A 678 -45.76 27.87 10.14
N GLY A 679 -44.58 28.48 10.06
CA GLY A 679 -43.38 28.02 10.74
C GLY A 679 -42.52 27.05 9.92
N GLU A 680 -41.20 27.29 9.97
CA GLU A 680 -40.18 26.50 9.28
C GLU A 680 -40.19 25.04 9.75
N GLU A 681 -40.51 24.81 11.03
CA GLU A 681 -40.47 23.49 11.65
C GLU A 681 -41.59 22.59 11.09
N THR A 682 -42.77 23.16 10.87
CA THR A 682 -43.92 22.49 10.25
C THR A 682 -43.67 22.22 8.78
N ALA A 683 -43.12 23.21 8.05
CA ALA A 683 -42.73 23.03 6.66
C ALA A 683 -41.72 21.90 6.51
N ARG A 684 -40.70 21.91 7.37
CA ARG A 684 -39.63 20.90 7.40
C ARG A 684 -40.15 19.50 7.72
N ALA A 685 -41.05 19.40 8.70
CA ALA A 685 -41.68 18.14 9.04
C ALA A 685 -42.50 17.57 7.86
N LEU A 686 -43.22 18.42 7.13
CA LEU A 686 -43.97 17.99 5.95
C LEU A 686 -43.08 17.49 4.82
N GLU A 687 -42.00 18.20 4.49
CA GLU A 687 -41.02 17.73 3.51
C GLU A 687 -40.47 16.35 3.88
N LEU A 688 -39.99 16.19 5.13
CA LEU A 688 -39.41 14.94 5.62
C LEU A 688 -40.42 13.77 5.63
N ALA A 689 -41.68 14.03 5.97
CA ALA A 689 -42.72 13.02 6.02
C ALA A 689 -43.08 12.47 4.63
N THR A 690 -42.94 13.27 3.56
CA THR A 690 -43.28 12.82 2.20
C THR A 690 -42.35 11.74 1.63
N PHE A 691 -41.13 11.59 2.18
CA PHE A 691 -40.20 10.52 1.78
C PHE A 691 -40.62 9.12 2.23
N SER A 692 -41.61 9.02 3.13
CA SER A 692 -42.17 7.75 3.59
C SER A 692 -43.32 7.22 2.71
N GLU A 693 -43.55 7.84 1.54
CA GLU A 693 -44.64 7.52 0.58
C GLU A 693 -46.06 7.60 1.18
N GLN A 694 -46.21 8.36 2.26
CA GLN A 694 -47.51 8.58 2.90
C GLN A 694 -48.30 9.67 2.19
N THR A 695 -49.59 9.43 1.95
CA THR A 695 -50.52 10.42 1.37
C THR A 695 -51.25 11.25 2.42
N LEU A 696 -51.26 10.79 3.67
CA LEU A 696 -51.87 11.48 4.81
C LEU A 696 -50.82 11.62 5.93
N ILE A 697 -50.46 12.87 6.23
CA ILE A 697 -49.46 13.22 7.24
C ILE A 697 -50.16 13.90 8.42
N GLU A 698 -49.87 13.44 9.63
CA GLU A 698 -50.40 14.01 10.88
C GLU A 698 -49.25 14.61 11.70
N LEU A 699 -49.29 15.92 11.97
CA LEU A 699 -48.24 16.64 12.73
C LEU A 699 -48.84 17.40 13.91
N PRO A 700 -48.09 17.63 15.00
CA PRO A 700 -48.53 18.46 16.11
C PRO A 700 -48.82 19.90 15.67
N THR A 701 -49.88 20.50 16.23
CA THR A 701 -50.15 21.94 16.09
C THR A 701 -49.13 22.79 16.85
N ASP A 702 -48.55 22.24 17.93
CA ASP A 702 -47.49 22.89 18.70
C ASP A 702 -46.15 22.83 17.95
N ARG A 703 -45.67 23.99 17.53
CA ARG A 703 -44.41 24.17 16.82
C ARG A 703 -43.19 23.69 17.61
N HIS A 704 -43.18 23.79 18.93
CA HIS A 704 -42.07 23.29 19.75
C HIS A 704 -42.03 21.76 19.77
N LEU A 705 -43.19 21.10 19.82
CA LEU A 705 -43.27 19.65 19.70
C LEU A 705 -42.87 19.20 18.30
N THR A 706 -43.32 19.88 17.25
CA THR A 706 -42.93 19.61 15.86
C THR A 706 -41.41 19.77 15.66
N ALA A 707 -40.81 20.85 16.19
CA ALA A 707 -39.36 21.04 16.18
C ALA A 707 -38.62 19.90 16.90
N SER A 708 -39.14 19.47 18.07
CA SER A 708 -38.53 18.40 18.86
C SER A 708 -38.56 17.05 18.14
N ILE A 709 -39.65 16.70 17.46
CA ILE A 709 -39.72 15.42 16.74
C ILE A 709 -38.87 15.44 15.48
N VAL A 710 -38.77 16.59 14.79
CA VAL A 710 -37.86 16.77 13.65
C VAL A 710 -36.41 16.63 14.09
N GLY A 711 -36.01 17.26 15.20
CA GLY A 711 -34.66 17.15 15.75
C GLY A 711 -34.28 15.70 16.07
N LYS A 712 -35.15 14.97 16.79
CA LYS A 712 -34.93 13.55 17.09
C LYS A 712 -34.79 12.69 15.84
N TYR A 713 -35.63 12.93 14.83
CA TYR A 713 -35.57 12.19 13.56
C TYR A 713 -34.26 12.45 12.81
N LEU A 714 -33.80 13.71 12.73
CA LEU A 714 -32.54 14.05 12.08
C LEU A 714 -31.33 13.46 12.83
N ASP A 715 -31.35 13.44 14.16
CA ASP A 715 -30.31 12.79 14.96
C ASP A 715 -30.24 11.28 14.71
N ASP A 716 -31.40 10.61 14.62
CA ASP A 716 -31.49 9.19 14.26
C ASP A 716 -31.00 8.92 12.84
N LEU A 717 -31.35 9.77 11.87
CA LEU A 717 -30.86 9.66 10.49
C LEU A 717 -29.35 9.83 10.42
N ASN A 718 -28.78 10.81 11.14
CA ASN A 718 -27.34 11.03 11.23
C ASN A 718 -26.63 9.82 11.85
N ARG A 719 -27.20 9.24 12.91
CA ARG A 719 -26.67 8.02 13.53
C ARG A 719 -26.71 6.84 12.56
N LEU A 720 -27.82 6.60 11.88
CA LEU A 720 -27.95 5.54 10.88
C LEU A 720 -26.99 5.73 9.71
N GLN A 721 -26.78 6.98 9.28
CA GLN A 721 -25.81 7.32 8.24
C GLN A 721 -24.38 6.99 8.68
N GLN A 722 -24.00 7.33 9.91
CA GLN A 722 -22.70 6.98 10.48
C GLN A 722 -22.52 5.47 10.65
N ASP A 723 -23.54 4.76 11.13
CA ASP A 723 -23.52 3.31 11.29
C ASP A 723 -23.41 2.61 9.91
N LEU A 724 -24.11 3.11 8.90
CA LEU A 724 -24.02 2.61 7.52
C LEU A 724 -22.64 2.85 6.90
N LEU A 725 -22.06 4.04 7.09
CA LEU A 725 -20.68 4.31 6.68
C LEU A 725 -19.72 3.37 7.41
N HIS A 726 -19.85 3.22 8.73
CA HIS A 726 -19.02 2.32 9.51
C HIS A 726 -19.04 0.89 8.94
N GLN A 727 -20.24 0.35 8.70
CA GLN A 727 -20.41 -1.01 8.19
C GLN A 727 -19.94 -1.21 6.74
N THR A 728 -19.97 -0.17 5.91
CA THR A 728 -19.48 -0.24 4.53
C THR A 728 -17.97 -0.06 4.44
N TYR A 729 -17.39 0.81 5.27
CA TYR A 729 -15.94 1.02 5.36
C TYR A 729 -15.22 -0.16 6.05
N SER A 730 -15.86 -0.85 6.99
CA SER A 730 -15.31 -2.08 7.60
C SER A 730 -15.12 -3.21 6.57
N ARG A 731 -16.03 -3.30 5.58
CA ARG A 731 -16.08 -4.37 4.57
C ARG A 731 -15.37 -4.04 3.24
N ARG A 732 -14.92 -2.80 3.02
CA ARG A 732 -14.27 -2.39 1.76
C ARG A 732 -13.00 -1.59 2.01
N ASP A 733 -11.88 -2.07 1.47
CA ASP A 733 -10.59 -1.39 1.58
C ASP A 733 -10.50 -0.07 0.78
N LYS A 734 -11.36 0.10 -0.24
CA LYS A 734 -11.39 1.28 -1.11
C LYS A 734 -12.45 2.28 -0.63
N PRO A 735 -12.07 3.46 -0.11
CA PRO A 735 -12.99 4.45 0.46
C PRO A 735 -14.14 4.84 -0.47
N ARG A 736 -13.83 5.09 -1.75
CA ARG A 736 -14.81 5.48 -2.76
C ARG A 736 -15.90 4.44 -2.97
N LEU A 737 -15.51 3.16 -2.99
CA LEU A 737 -16.46 2.07 -3.17
C LEU A 737 -17.31 1.88 -1.92
N ALA A 738 -16.75 2.06 -0.72
CA ALA A 738 -17.50 2.04 0.53
C ALA A 738 -18.59 3.13 0.56
N ARG A 739 -18.22 4.40 0.29
CA ARG A 739 -19.18 5.52 0.29
C ARG A 739 -20.25 5.40 -0.80
N GLN A 740 -19.88 4.94 -2.00
CA GLN A 740 -20.86 4.65 -3.05
C GLN A 740 -21.82 3.54 -2.65
N TRP A 741 -21.34 2.52 -1.94
CA TRP A 741 -22.18 1.43 -1.46
C TRP A 741 -23.14 1.90 -0.36
N ALA A 742 -22.66 2.70 0.59
CA ALA A 742 -23.51 3.33 1.61
C ALA A 742 -24.64 4.16 0.97
N ARG A 743 -24.30 5.06 0.03
CA ARG A 743 -25.30 5.85 -0.71
C ARG A 743 -26.31 4.98 -1.45
N ARG A 744 -25.84 3.89 -2.07
CA ARG A 744 -26.73 2.96 -2.77
C ARG A 744 -27.70 2.24 -1.83
N ILE A 745 -27.24 1.82 -0.65
CA ILE A 745 -28.09 1.19 0.37
C ILE A 745 -29.11 2.21 0.88
N TRP A 746 -28.63 3.40 1.23
CA TRP A 746 -29.47 4.49 1.72
C TRP A 746 -30.61 4.85 0.75
N ASN A 747 -30.27 5.07 -0.53
CA ASN A 747 -31.24 5.42 -1.57
C ASN A 747 -32.17 4.26 -1.97
N SER A 748 -31.94 3.04 -1.48
CA SER A 748 -32.85 1.90 -1.67
C SER A 748 -33.90 1.76 -0.59
N LEU A 749 -33.83 2.58 0.47
CA LEU A 749 -34.75 2.62 1.59
C LEU A 749 -35.63 3.87 1.50
N PRO A 750 -36.83 3.88 2.12
CA PRO A 750 -37.71 5.05 2.17
C PRO A 750 -37.19 6.07 3.19
N LEU A 751 -36.03 6.66 2.88
CA LEU A 751 -35.32 7.65 3.67
C LEU A 751 -35.13 8.92 2.83
N PRO A 752 -34.99 10.11 3.47
CA PRO A 752 -34.64 11.34 2.76
C PRO A 752 -33.32 11.18 1.98
N PRO A 753 -33.12 11.87 0.85
CA PRO A 753 -31.88 11.80 0.07
C PRO A 753 -30.64 12.07 0.92
N TRP A 754 -29.56 11.36 0.63
CA TRP A 754 -28.28 11.47 1.36
C TRP A 754 -27.78 12.92 1.45
N GLU A 755 -27.93 13.68 0.36
CA GLU A 755 -27.49 15.06 0.23
C GLU A 755 -28.24 16.03 1.17
N GLU A 756 -29.49 15.72 1.55
CA GLU A 756 -30.30 16.55 2.45
C GLU A 756 -29.86 16.49 3.91
N LEU A 757 -28.93 15.59 4.26
CA LEU A 757 -28.34 15.49 5.60
C LEU A 757 -26.95 16.15 5.68
N GLU A 758 -26.28 16.39 4.54
CA GLU A 758 -24.92 16.96 4.50
C GLU A 758 -24.92 18.51 4.53
N GLU A 759 -26.03 19.18 4.20
CA GLU A 759 -26.18 20.65 4.23
C GLU A 759 -27.20 21.09 5.29
N PRO A 760 -26.86 21.99 6.23
CA PRO A 760 -27.89 22.70 6.99
C PRO A 760 -28.74 23.52 6.00
N PHE A 761 -30.06 23.31 6.00
CA PHE A 761 -31.03 23.84 5.02
C PHE A 761 -31.16 25.38 4.92
N THR A 762 -30.22 26.15 5.48
CA THR A 762 -30.26 27.61 5.50
C THR A 762 -29.65 28.31 4.27
N THR A 763 -29.17 27.57 3.26
CA THR A 763 -28.64 28.20 2.04
C THR A 763 -29.00 27.45 0.76
N LYS A 764 -30.29 27.43 0.40
CA LYS A 764 -30.71 27.52 -1.00
C LYS A 764 -31.34 28.89 -1.24
N ARG A 765 -30.50 29.93 -1.27
CA ARG A 765 -30.88 31.19 -1.92
C ARG A 765 -30.61 31.02 -3.41
N SER A 766 -31.71 31.04 -4.18
CA SER A 766 -31.85 31.47 -5.58
C SER A 766 -30.61 31.47 -6.48
#